data_AF-A0A6N7FTZ5-F1
#
_entry.id   AF-A0A6N7FTZ5-F1
#
_cell.length_a   1.000
_cell.length_b   1.000
_cell.length_c   1.000
_cell.angle_alpha   90.00
_cell.angle_beta   90.00
_cell.angle_gamma   90.00
#
_symmetry.space_group_name_H-M   'P 1'
#
loop_
_entity.id
_entity.type
_entity.pdbx_description
1 polymer ?
#
loop_
_entity_poly.entity_id
_entity_poly.type
_entity_poly.pdbx_seq_one_letter_code
_entity_poly.pdbx_strand_id
1 'polypeptide(L)'
;MTARLAVLVSGSGTNLQAILDACATGHLDATTELVVSNRRDAYGLERAARAGVASAYHPLGPYREAGHSREAYDAALADLVAAAEPDWVVLAGWMHVLSAAFLDRFPGRVLNLHPALPGAFPGARAIADALAAHDRGEVGETGVMVHFVPDAGVDDGPVLAVRPVPIEAGDTLESLGDRVHAVEHRLLVEVLVDLVRQQVSATPPVAPAPASPVPGHQPTHRQRRQPMNPLNEELFDRFESLTFDDVVVVPGYSEVMPDDADTRATFAADIELAVPVVSAAMDRVTEAHMAIALARLGGIGVIHRNLTVAEQAGEVDRVKRSQSGMINDPVTLPPTATVADAEALMGRFSISGVPITAPDGRLVGILTNRDVRFCGPQDMGRPITELMTAERLVTAREGTTLAEAKAILQKHRIEKLPLVDAEGRLRGLITVKDILKASGHPNATRDRQGRLRAAAAVGVGDDVEARVDALVKAGVDAVVVDTAHGHSAGVIKAVSRIKGGWPDLAIVAGNVVTQEGVEALADAGADAVKVGVGAGSICTTRVIAGSGLPQLSAIWDCARAGRRRGVPLIGDGGISYSGDIVKAIAAGAETVMLGNLLAGTDEAPGELELYEGRRYKAYRGMGSMGALQGLGADRYASNAGGAQAGRKLVPEGIEGRVPYAGLVGEVVDQLVGGLRSGMGYAGAGNLDDLRRTARFSKV
;
A
#
# COMPACT_ATOMS: atom_id res chain seq x y z
N MET A 1 12.87 -43.20 24.42
CA MET A 1 11.63 -42.42 24.27
C MET A 1 12.01 -41.15 23.54
N THR A 2 11.18 -40.68 22.62
CA THR A 2 11.32 -39.36 21.97
C THR A 2 11.30 -38.26 23.04
N ALA A 3 12.26 -37.32 22.98
CA ALA A 3 12.46 -36.32 24.03
C ALA A 3 11.53 -35.11 23.86
N ARG A 4 11.06 -34.52 24.97
CA ARG A 4 10.14 -33.37 24.95
C ARG A 4 10.87 -32.04 25.07
N LEU A 5 10.61 -31.11 24.14
CA LEU A 5 11.22 -29.78 24.11
C LEU A 5 10.20 -28.69 24.43
N ALA A 6 10.61 -27.72 25.24
CA ALA A 6 9.93 -26.42 25.33
C ALA A 6 10.86 -25.33 24.80
N VAL A 7 10.40 -24.49 23.87
CA VAL A 7 11.24 -23.51 23.17
C VAL A 7 10.76 -22.09 23.44
N LEU A 8 11.66 -21.22 23.89
CA LEU A 8 11.39 -19.82 24.20
C LEU A 8 11.94 -18.93 23.08
N VAL A 9 11.11 -18.02 22.56
CA VAL A 9 11.42 -17.17 21.39
C VAL A 9 10.97 -15.72 21.60
N SER A 10 11.69 -14.74 21.03
CA SER A 10 11.32 -13.31 21.08
C SER A 10 11.32 -12.59 19.72
N GLY A 11 11.47 -13.32 18.62
CA GLY A 11 11.66 -12.75 17.27
C GLY A 11 11.15 -13.64 16.13
N SER A 12 11.90 -13.66 15.02
CA SER A 12 11.54 -14.35 13.77
C SER A 12 11.42 -15.87 13.88
N GLY A 13 11.93 -16.48 14.95
CA GLY A 13 11.82 -17.91 15.23
C GLY A 13 12.54 -18.82 14.23
N THR A 14 13.52 -18.33 13.48
CA THR A 14 14.28 -19.14 12.50
C THR A 14 15.00 -20.31 13.17
N ASN A 15 15.57 -20.11 14.36
CA ASN A 15 16.11 -21.18 15.21
C ASN A 15 15.07 -22.21 15.66
N LEU A 16 13.84 -21.77 15.95
CA LEU A 16 12.72 -22.68 16.22
C LEU A 16 12.36 -23.48 14.96
N GLN A 17 12.38 -22.87 13.77
CA GLN A 17 12.13 -23.60 12.52
C GLN A 17 13.13 -24.74 12.34
N ALA A 18 14.42 -24.49 12.57
CA ALA A 18 15.46 -25.51 12.45
C ALA A 18 15.21 -26.72 13.39
N ILE A 19 14.73 -26.47 14.62
CA ILE A 19 14.31 -27.53 15.55
C ILE A 19 13.10 -28.29 14.99
N LEU A 20 12.04 -27.58 14.57
CA LEU A 20 10.80 -28.18 14.08
C LEU A 20 11.05 -29.04 12.82
N ASP A 21 11.87 -28.54 11.88
CA ASP A 21 12.25 -29.25 10.66
C ASP A 21 13.10 -30.50 10.97
N ALA A 22 14.02 -30.41 11.94
CA ALA A 22 14.83 -31.54 12.40
C ALA A 22 13.98 -32.63 13.08
N CYS A 23 12.95 -32.24 13.84
CA CYS A 23 11.98 -33.17 14.44
C CYS A 23 11.11 -33.81 13.34
N ALA A 24 10.53 -33.00 12.44
CA ALA A 24 9.64 -33.47 11.37
C ALA A 24 10.32 -34.39 10.35
N THR A 25 11.63 -34.22 10.13
CA THR A 25 12.45 -35.10 9.28
C THR A 25 12.99 -36.35 10.02
N GLY A 26 12.78 -36.45 11.34
CA GLY A 26 13.34 -37.52 12.17
C GLY A 26 14.86 -37.47 12.32
N HIS A 27 15.49 -36.33 12.01
CA HIS A 27 16.91 -36.09 12.26
C HIS A 27 17.19 -35.92 13.77
N LEU A 28 16.23 -35.34 14.47
CA LEU A 28 16.17 -35.18 15.92
C LEU A 28 14.99 -36.00 16.48
N ASP A 29 15.26 -36.98 17.36
CA ASP A 29 14.23 -37.82 18.01
C ASP A 29 13.59 -37.06 19.19
N ALA A 30 12.92 -35.95 18.87
CA ALA A 30 12.24 -35.10 19.82
C ALA A 30 10.89 -34.59 19.30
N THR A 31 10.01 -34.21 20.23
CA THR A 31 8.79 -33.45 19.98
C THR A 31 8.91 -32.08 20.65
N THR A 32 8.45 -31.02 19.98
CA THR A 32 8.29 -29.73 20.63
C THR A 32 6.88 -29.67 21.20
N GLU A 33 6.76 -29.70 22.53
CA GLU A 33 5.47 -29.71 23.23
C GLU A 33 4.90 -28.31 23.43
N LEU A 34 5.78 -27.32 23.61
CA LEU A 34 5.40 -25.94 23.90
C LEU A 34 6.37 -24.91 23.28
N VAL A 35 5.83 -23.86 22.69
CA VAL A 35 6.57 -22.64 22.32
C VAL A 35 6.05 -21.44 23.10
N VAL A 36 6.91 -20.73 23.82
CA VAL A 36 6.53 -19.54 24.59
C VAL A 36 7.21 -18.29 24.03
N SER A 37 6.44 -17.19 23.91
CA SER A 37 7.02 -15.88 23.61
C SER A 37 6.60 -14.79 24.59
N ASN A 38 7.54 -13.90 24.92
CA ASN A 38 7.30 -12.63 25.59
C ASN A 38 6.69 -11.57 24.67
N ARG A 39 6.55 -11.85 23.36
CA ARG A 39 6.06 -10.95 22.32
C ARG A 39 4.91 -11.57 21.53
N ARG A 40 3.80 -10.83 21.42
CA ARG A 40 2.59 -11.29 20.69
C ARG A 40 2.78 -11.28 19.18
N ASP A 41 3.77 -10.52 18.72
CA ASP A 41 4.18 -10.29 17.33
C ASP A 41 5.46 -11.07 16.96
N ALA A 42 5.88 -12.03 17.78
CA ALA A 42 6.99 -12.92 17.44
C ALA A 42 6.52 -13.99 16.46
N TYR A 43 7.00 -13.93 15.22
CA TYR A 43 6.75 -14.91 14.15
C TYR A 43 7.10 -16.36 14.54
N GLY A 44 7.93 -16.56 15.57
CA GLY A 44 8.11 -17.88 16.19
C GLY A 44 6.83 -18.53 16.73
N LEU A 45 5.84 -17.74 17.19
CA LEU A 45 4.51 -18.27 17.56
C LEU A 45 3.74 -18.79 16.34
N GLU A 46 3.86 -18.11 15.19
CA GLU A 46 3.24 -18.56 13.93
C GLU A 46 3.89 -19.85 13.42
N ARG A 47 5.22 -19.96 13.51
CA ARG A 47 5.95 -21.21 13.20
C ARG A 47 5.50 -22.38 14.09
N ALA A 48 5.31 -22.14 15.39
CA ALA A 48 4.78 -23.13 16.31
C ALA A 48 3.38 -23.59 15.89
N ALA A 49 2.47 -22.65 15.63
CA ALA A 49 1.11 -22.94 15.19
C ALA A 49 1.06 -23.71 13.85
N ARG A 50 1.92 -23.36 12.88
CA ARG A 50 2.06 -24.08 11.59
C ARG A 50 2.54 -25.52 11.77
N ALA A 51 3.38 -25.79 12.76
CA ALA A 51 3.82 -27.14 13.12
C ALA A 51 2.83 -27.90 14.03
N GLY A 52 1.67 -27.31 14.38
CA GLY A 52 0.69 -27.91 15.27
C GLY A 52 1.11 -27.94 16.75
N VAL A 53 2.18 -27.23 17.11
CA VAL A 53 2.76 -27.19 18.45
C VAL A 53 1.98 -26.21 19.33
N ALA A 54 1.71 -26.59 20.59
CA ALA A 54 1.03 -25.71 21.53
C ALA A 54 1.89 -24.45 21.78
N SER A 55 1.26 -23.28 21.87
CA SER A 55 2.00 -22.03 22.03
C SER A 55 1.35 -21.10 23.05
N ALA A 56 2.17 -20.28 23.70
CA ALA A 56 1.74 -19.36 24.76
C ALA A 56 2.43 -18.00 24.65
N TYR A 57 1.68 -16.95 24.99
CA TYR A 57 2.15 -15.56 25.05
C TYR A 57 2.23 -15.10 26.51
N HIS A 58 3.44 -14.80 26.98
CA HIS A 58 3.74 -14.47 28.38
C HIS A 58 4.49 -13.13 28.49
N PRO A 59 3.79 -11.98 28.41
CA PRO A 59 4.42 -10.65 28.38
C PRO A 59 4.81 -10.11 29.76
N LEU A 60 5.96 -9.45 29.84
CA LEU A 60 6.45 -8.78 31.06
C LEU A 60 5.72 -7.45 31.37
N GLY A 61 5.05 -6.83 30.38
CA GLY A 61 4.35 -5.55 30.53
C GLY A 61 3.26 -5.56 31.61
N PRO A 62 2.21 -6.41 31.48
CA PRO A 62 1.13 -6.48 32.46
C PRO A 62 1.59 -6.79 33.89
N TYR A 63 2.65 -7.58 34.05
CA TYR A 63 3.23 -7.87 35.37
C TYR A 63 3.85 -6.61 36.01
N ARG A 64 4.55 -5.78 35.22
CA ARG A 64 5.09 -4.48 35.68
C ARG A 64 3.98 -3.48 35.99
N GLU A 65 2.94 -3.43 35.16
CA GLU A 65 1.77 -2.56 35.36
C GLU A 65 0.98 -2.92 36.63
N ALA A 66 0.89 -4.20 36.96
CA ALA A 66 0.32 -4.70 38.21
C ALA A 66 1.26 -4.60 39.44
N GLY A 67 2.50 -4.12 39.27
CA GLY A 67 3.49 -3.97 40.34
C GLY A 67 4.13 -5.29 40.81
N HIS A 68 4.04 -6.37 40.03
CA HIS A 68 4.73 -7.64 40.31
C HIS A 68 6.23 -7.55 40.03
N SER A 69 7.02 -8.33 40.78
CA SER A 69 8.47 -8.40 40.61
C SER A 69 8.88 -9.24 39.39
N ARG A 70 10.16 -9.19 39.00
CA ARG A 70 10.66 -9.97 37.84
C ARG A 70 10.64 -11.47 38.13
N GLU A 71 10.93 -11.84 39.37
CA GLU A 71 10.94 -13.21 39.88
C GLU A 71 9.53 -13.80 39.87
N ALA A 72 8.49 -13.00 40.14
CA ALA A 72 7.09 -13.43 40.06
C ALA A 72 6.64 -13.67 38.60
N TYR A 73 7.11 -12.87 37.65
CA TYR A 73 6.89 -13.11 36.22
C TYR A 73 7.64 -14.35 35.71
N ASP A 74 8.88 -14.57 36.18
CA ASP A 74 9.71 -15.73 35.81
C ASP A 74 9.21 -17.04 36.44
N ALA A 75 8.70 -17.00 37.68
CA ALA A 75 8.05 -18.15 38.31
C ALA A 75 6.78 -18.55 37.54
N ALA A 76 5.94 -17.59 37.13
CA ALA A 76 4.77 -17.87 36.31
C ALA A 76 5.14 -18.42 34.92
N LEU A 77 6.26 -17.98 34.35
CA LEU A 77 6.82 -18.57 33.13
C LEU A 77 7.30 -20.01 33.37
N ALA A 78 7.87 -20.29 34.54
CA ALA A 78 8.35 -21.62 34.91
C ALA A 78 7.20 -22.61 35.12
N ASP A 79 6.10 -22.21 35.75
CA ASP A 79 4.90 -23.04 35.89
C ASP A 79 4.24 -23.31 34.53
N LEU A 80 4.15 -22.30 33.66
CA LEU A 80 3.67 -22.43 32.28
C LEU A 80 4.51 -23.44 31.47
N VAL A 81 5.84 -23.37 31.57
CA VAL A 81 6.76 -24.28 30.88
C VAL A 81 6.75 -25.68 31.51
N ALA A 82 6.64 -25.78 32.85
CA ALA A 82 6.61 -27.05 33.55
C ALA A 82 5.33 -27.86 33.28
N ALA A 83 4.22 -27.19 32.93
CA ALA A 83 2.97 -27.84 32.53
C ALA A 83 3.08 -28.67 31.23
N ALA A 84 4.08 -28.40 30.38
CA ALA A 84 4.41 -29.21 29.21
C ALA A 84 5.41 -30.35 29.51
N GLU A 85 5.84 -30.48 30.78
CA GLU A 85 6.82 -31.46 31.26
C GLU A 85 8.08 -31.66 30.38
N PRO A 86 8.72 -30.61 29.84
CA PRO A 86 9.83 -30.76 28.90
C PRO A 86 11.02 -31.49 29.54
N ASP A 87 11.71 -32.31 28.75
CA ASP A 87 13.03 -32.83 29.04
C ASP A 87 14.09 -31.73 28.94
N TRP A 88 14.00 -30.88 27.91
CA TRP A 88 14.91 -29.75 27.66
C TRP A 88 14.14 -28.44 27.41
N VAL A 89 14.65 -27.34 27.93
CA VAL A 89 14.18 -25.97 27.67
C VAL A 89 15.21 -25.26 26.78
N VAL A 90 14.79 -24.72 25.65
CA VAL A 90 15.68 -24.12 24.64
C VAL A 90 15.36 -22.65 24.42
N LEU A 91 16.33 -21.77 24.68
CA LEU A 91 16.23 -20.34 24.44
C LEU A 91 16.65 -20.04 22.99
N ALA A 92 15.71 -20.16 22.05
CA ALA A 92 15.95 -20.00 20.61
C ALA A 92 15.79 -18.53 20.17
N GLY A 93 16.67 -17.66 20.68
CA GLY A 93 16.56 -16.21 20.48
C GLY A 93 15.55 -15.57 21.44
N TRP A 94 15.67 -15.87 22.73
CA TRP A 94 14.87 -15.31 23.81
C TRP A 94 15.58 -14.09 24.42
N MET A 95 14.93 -12.93 24.40
CA MET A 95 15.57 -11.63 24.68
C MET A 95 15.47 -11.16 26.14
N HIS A 96 15.20 -12.07 27.10
CA HIS A 96 15.20 -11.77 28.53
C HIS A 96 16.12 -12.73 29.31
N VAL A 97 17.06 -12.19 30.10
CA VAL A 97 17.74 -12.97 31.17
C VAL A 97 16.70 -13.61 32.09
N LEU A 98 16.86 -14.87 32.48
CA LEU A 98 15.95 -15.60 33.37
C LEU A 98 16.51 -15.64 34.80
N SER A 99 15.67 -15.35 35.80
CA SER A 99 16.08 -15.44 37.20
C SER A 99 16.08 -16.89 37.73
N ALA A 100 16.70 -17.11 38.89
CA ALA A 100 16.72 -18.41 39.60
C ALA A 100 15.31 -19.01 39.80
N ALA A 101 14.29 -18.16 39.98
CA ALA A 101 12.88 -18.56 40.07
C ALA A 101 12.37 -19.37 38.86
N PHE A 102 13.02 -19.23 37.68
CA PHE A 102 12.81 -20.11 36.54
C PHE A 102 13.82 -21.26 36.50
N LEU A 103 15.11 -20.96 36.65
CA LEU A 103 16.20 -21.92 36.42
C LEU A 103 16.22 -23.07 37.43
N ASP A 104 15.87 -22.82 38.70
CA ASP A 104 15.75 -23.83 39.76
C ASP A 104 14.66 -24.88 39.46
N ARG A 105 13.73 -24.58 38.54
CA ARG A 105 12.68 -25.51 38.07
C ARG A 105 13.20 -26.51 37.03
N PHE A 106 14.29 -26.17 36.33
CA PHE A 106 14.87 -26.93 35.21
C PHE A 106 16.39 -27.13 35.37
N PRO A 107 16.89 -27.58 36.54
CA PRO A 107 18.33 -27.60 36.86
C PRO A 107 19.11 -28.46 35.87
N GLY A 108 20.09 -27.87 35.19
CA GLY A 108 20.91 -28.53 34.18
C GLY A 108 20.20 -28.84 32.85
N ARG A 109 18.99 -28.29 32.61
CA ARG A 109 18.14 -28.62 31.45
C ARG A 109 17.72 -27.41 30.62
N VAL A 110 18.29 -26.23 30.89
CA VAL A 110 18.09 -24.99 30.11
C VAL A 110 19.30 -24.73 29.21
N LEU A 111 19.05 -24.60 27.91
CA LEU A 111 20.03 -24.37 26.86
C LEU A 111 19.82 -22.98 26.24
N ASN A 112 20.90 -22.24 26.01
CA ASN A 112 20.88 -20.98 25.28
C ASN A 112 21.77 -21.02 24.03
N LEU A 113 21.33 -20.31 23.00
CA LEU A 113 22.03 -20.09 21.76
C LEU A 113 22.44 -18.61 21.70
N HIS A 114 23.72 -18.34 21.48
CA HIS A 114 24.25 -16.99 21.44
C HIS A 114 25.12 -16.75 20.17
N PRO A 115 24.84 -15.71 19.36
CA PRO A 115 25.58 -15.41 18.13
C PRO A 115 26.90 -14.65 18.37
N ALA A 116 27.75 -15.17 19.25
CA ALA A 116 29.16 -14.80 19.37
C ALA A 116 30.04 -15.99 19.80
N LEU A 117 31.34 -15.75 19.93
CA LEU A 117 32.28 -16.65 20.61
C LEU A 117 32.15 -16.51 22.14
N PRO A 118 32.49 -17.54 22.94
CA PRO A 118 32.40 -17.47 24.40
C PRO A 118 33.14 -16.27 25.01
N GLY A 119 32.43 -15.48 25.82
CA GLY A 119 32.96 -14.26 26.46
C GLY A 119 33.08 -13.04 25.54
N ALA A 120 32.66 -13.12 24.28
CA ALA A 120 32.59 -11.99 23.36
C ALA A 120 31.15 -11.48 23.18
N PHE A 121 30.99 -10.15 23.05
CA PHE A 121 29.73 -9.47 22.70
C PHE A 121 28.42 -9.95 23.38
N PRO A 122 28.39 -10.15 24.72
CA PRO A 122 27.23 -10.72 25.42
C PRO A 122 25.95 -9.87 25.27
N GLY A 123 24.81 -10.56 25.24
CA GLY A 123 23.48 -9.95 25.11
C GLY A 123 23.00 -9.71 23.67
N ALA A 124 21.83 -9.05 23.58
CA ALA A 124 20.96 -9.01 22.40
C ALA A 124 21.47 -8.25 21.15
N ARG A 125 22.75 -7.85 21.11
CA ARG A 125 23.34 -7.07 20.00
C ARG A 125 24.59 -7.68 19.36
N ALA A 126 25.00 -8.87 19.82
CA ALA A 126 26.24 -9.56 19.43
C ALA A 126 26.68 -9.37 17.96
N ILE A 127 25.82 -9.67 16.99
CA ILE A 127 26.15 -9.56 15.54
C ILE A 127 26.51 -8.12 15.13
N ALA A 128 25.76 -7.13 15.61
CA ALA A 128 25.98 -5.72 15.29
C ALA A 128 27.24 -5.16 15.99
N ASP A 129 27.49 -5.60 17.22
CA ASP A 129 28.63 -5.14 18.00
C ASP A 129 29.94 -5.83 17.54
N ALA A 130 29.86 -7.07 17.03
CA ALA A 130 30.93 -7.77 16.34
C ALA A 130 31.27 -7.13 14.98
N LEU A 131 30.28 -6.79 14.16
CA LEU A 131 30.51 -6.05 12.90
C LEU A 131 31.17 -4.70 13.17
N ALA A 132 30.66 -3.94 14.16
CA ALA A 132 31.26 -2.66 14.54
C ALA A 132 32.69 -2.81 15.07
N ALA A 133 33.05 -3.94 15.68
CA ALA A 133 34.43 -4.24 16.08
C ALA A 133 35.32 -4.63 14.89
N HIS A 134 34.77 -5.33 13.89
CA HIS A 134 35.46 -5.59 12.62
C HIS A 134 35.77 -4.30 11.85
N ASP A 135 34.82 -3.36 11.78
CA ASP A 135 35.01 -2.03 11.17
C ASP A 135 36.14 -1.21 11.83
N ARG A 136 36.44 -1.50 13.11
CA ARG A 136 37.57 -0.90 13.86
C ARG A 136 38.87 -1.70 13.74
N GLY A 137 38.86 -2.85 13.07
CA GLY A 137 40.00 -3.77 12.94
C GLY A 137 40.31 -4.59 14.19
N GLU A 138 39.36 -4.70 15.13
CA GLU A 138 39.56 -5.36 16.42
C GLU A 138 39.35 -6.88 16.36
N VAL A 139 38.50 -7.37 15.46
CA VAL A 139 38.18 -8.80 15.27
C VAL A 139 38.10 -9.18 13.79
N GLY A 140 38.55 -10.39 13.44
CA GLY A 140 38.40 -10.98 12.10
C GLY A 140 37.25 -11.99 11.99
N GLU A 141 36.70 -12.42 13.12
CA GLU A 141 35.63 -13.42 13.21
C GLU A 141 34.71 -13.11 14.40
N THR A 142 33.47 -13.55 14.27
CA THR A 142 32.56 -13.78 15.40
C THR A 142 32.34 -15.29 15.53
N GLY A 143 31.25 -15.73 16.14
CA GLY A 143 30.88 -17.14 16.15
C GLY A 143 29.43 -17.34 16.50
N VAL A 144 29.10 -18.61 16.73
CA VAL A 144 27.89 -19.05 17.42
C VAL A 144 28.34 -20.02 18.50
N MET A 145 27.74 -19.90 19.69
CA MET A 145 27.86 -20.90 20.75
C MET A 145 26.49 -21.38 21.25
N VAL A 146 26.47 -22.62 21.72
CA VAL A 146 25.37 -23.19 22.50
C VAL A 146 25.92 -23.54 23.87
N HIS A 147 25.22 -23.14 24.94
CA HIS A 147 25.66 -23.34 26.32
C HIS A 147 24.50 -23.64 27.27
N PHE A 148 24.81 -24.20 28.44
CA PHE A 148 23.85 -24.30 29.54
C PHE A 148 23.64 -22.94 30.22
N VAL A 149 22.43 -22.73 30.76
CA VAL A 149 22.11 -21.58 31.62
C VAL A 149 21.98 -22.09 33.07
N PRO A 150 23.05 -22.03 33.89
CA PRO A 150 23.02 -22.54 35.26
C PRO A 150 22.42 -21.57 36.27
N ASP A 151 22.52 -20.26 35.99
CA ASP A 151 22.10 -19.16 36.84
C ASP A 151 21.74 -17.93 35.98
N ALA A 152 21.46 -16.79 36.63
CA ALA A 152 20.99 -15.56 35.98
C ALA A 152 22.10 -14.72 35.32
N GLY A 153 23.25 -15.32 34.99
CA GLY A 153 24.30 -14.75 34.15
C GLY A 153 23.86 -14.43 32.72
N VAL A 154 24.79 -13.90 31.93
CA VAL A 154 24.54 -13.49 30.53
C VAL A 154 25.66 -14.05 29.64
N ASP A 155 25.33 -15.09 28.89
CA ASP A 155 26.20 -15.69 27.87
C ASP A 155 27.57 -16.16 28.43
N ASP A 156 27.55 -16.64 29.68
CA ASP A 156 28.71 -16.99 30.52
C ASP A 156 28.69 -18.44 31.07
N GLY A 157 27.60 -19.19 30.84
CA GLY A 157 27.41 -20.54 31.34
C GLY A 157 28.21 -21.64 30.58
N PRO A 158 28.21 -22.90 31.08
CA PRO A 158 29.02 -23.98 30.53
C PRO A 158 28.72 -24.27 29.05
N VAL A 159 29.72 -24.02 28.19
CA VAL A 159 29.62 -24.14 26.73
C VAL A 159 29.58 -25.61 26.30
N LEU A 160 28.62 -25.94 25.44
CA LEU A 160 28.44 -27.27 24.83
C LEU A 160 29.10 -27.37 23.46
N ALA A 161 28.93 -26.36 22.61
CA ALA A 161 29.56 -26.31 21.29
C ALA A 161 29.77 -24.87 20.82
N VAL A 162 30.77 -24.69 19.93
CA VAL A 162 31.10 -23.41 19.28
C VAL A 162 31.40 -23.65 17.81
N ARG A 163 31.06 -22.67 16.96
CA ARG A 163 31.52 -22.54 15.58
C ARG A 163 31.94 -21.09 15.33
N PRO A 164 33.19 -20.80 14.92
CA PRO A 164 33.56 -19.46 14.48
C PRO A 164 32.89 -19.13 13.14
N VAL A 165 32.64 -17.84 12.90
CA VAL A 165 32.05 -17.31 11.67
C VAL A 165 32.91 -16.12 11.22
N PRO A 166 33.60 -16.18 10.07
CA PRO A 166 34.43 -15.08 9.60
C PRO A 166 33.58 -13.86 9.26
N ILE A 167 34.16 -12.68 9.50
CA ILE A 167 33.61 -11.39 9.07
C ILE A 167 34.40 -10.97 7.83
N GLU A 168 33.69 -10.66 6.75
CA GLU A 168 34.24 -10.43 5.41
C GLU A 168 34.30 -8.93 5.11
N ALA A 169 35.37 -8.48 4.44
CA ALA A 169 35.59 -7.07 4.18
C ALA A 169 34.50 -6.48 3.27
N GLY A 170 33.66 -5.60 3.84
CA GLY A 170 32.49 -5.02 3.16
C GLY A 170 31.15 -5.66 3.56
N ASP A 171 31.11 -6.50 4.59
CA ASP A 171 29.88 -7.00 5.20
C ASP A 171 28.91 -5.89 5.61
N THR A 172 27.62 -6.22 5.57
CA THR A 172 26.56 -5.48 6.25
C THR A 172 26.06 -6.28 7.45
N LEU A 173 25.24 -5.66 8.29
CA LEU A 173 24.53 -6.36 9.38
C LEU A 173 23.62 -7.50 8.85
N GLU A 174 23.17 -7.38 7.61
CA GLU A 174 22.33 -8.36 6.92
C GLU A 174 23.18 -9.54 6.42
N SER A 175 24.28 -9.30 5.70
CA SER A 175 25.14 -10.38 5.18
C SER A 175 25.85 -11.17 6.29
N LEU A 176 26.39 -10.48 7.30
CA LEU A 176 26.96 -11.16 8.47
C LEU A 176 25.85 -11.89 9.26
N GLY A 177 24.68 -11.25 9.42
CA GLY A 177 23.52 -11.84 10.07
C GLY A 177 23.11 -13.17 9.44
N ASP A 178 22.95 -13.21 8.12
CA ASP A 178 22.59 -14.44 7.39
C ASP A 178 23.63 -15.54 7.51
N ARG A 179 24.94 -15.22 7.41
CA ARG A 179 26.00 -16.23 7.63
C ARG A 179 26.02 -16.75 9.07
N VAL A 180 25.73 -15.90 10.06
CA VAL A 180 25.61 -16.30 11.48
C VAL A 180 24.37 -17.17 11.71
N HIS A 181 23.17 -16.72 11.30
CA HIS A 181 21.94 -17.51 11.41
C HIS A 181 22.06 -18.89 10.74
N ALA A 182 22.68 -18.96 9.55
CA ALA A 182 22.93 -20.21 8.85
C ALA A 182 23.91 -21.16 9.59
N VAL A 183 24.66 -20.68 10.58
CA VAL A 183 25.46 -21.50 11.50
C VAL A 183 24.67 -21.83 12.76
N GLU A 184 23.87 -20.90 13.30
CA GLU A 184 22.95 -21.16 14.43
C GLU A 184 22.01 -22.34 14.17
N HIS A 185 21.33 -22.34 13.01
CA HIS A 185 20.33 -23.36 12.66
C HIS A 185 20.92 -24.78 12.66
N ARG A 186 22.19 -24.90 12.27
CA ARG A 186 22.92 -26.18 12.27
C ARG A 186 23.44 -26.52 13.67
N LEU A 187 24.13 -25.59 14.33
CA LEU A 187 24.79 -25.87 15.61
C LEU A 187 23.79 -26.19 16.74
N LEU A 188 22.65 -25.50 16.77
CA LEU A 188 21.60 -25.77 17.76
C LEU A 188 21.00 -27.18 17.57
N VAL A 189 20.77 -27.58 16.32
CA VAL A 189 20.28 -28.92 15.99
C VAL A 189 21.33 -29.99 16.25
N GLU A 190 22.61 -29.77 15.87
CA GLU A 190 23.73 -30.66 16.19
C GLU A 190 23.79 -30.97 17.71
N VAL A 191 23.72 -29.94 18.56
CA VAL A 191 23.77 -30.10 20.02
C VAL A 191 22.53 -30.80 20.58
N LEU A 192 21.33 -30.45 20.11
CA LEU A 192 20.09 -31.12 20.55
C LEU A 192 20.08 -32.60 20.17
N VAL A 193 20.54 -32.93 18.96
CA VAL A 193 20.64 -34.31 18.48
C VAL A 193 21.58 -35.14 19.36
N ASP A 194 22.74 -34.60 19.73
CA ASP A 194 23.70 -35.33 20.56
C ASP A 194 23.27 -35.42 22.04
N LEU A 195 22.59 -34.41 22.60
CA LEU A 195 21.99 -34.48 23.94
C LEU A 195 20.88 -35.52 24.01
N VAL A 196 19.95 -35.52 23.04
CA VAL A 196 18.85 -36.50 22.97
C VAL A 196 19.39 -37.91 22.77
N ARG A 197 20.40 -38.13 21.91
CA ARG A 197 21.06 -39.45 21.77
C ARG A 197 21.68 -39.95 23.07
N GLN A 198 22.32 -39.08 23.84
CA GLN A 198 22.88 -39.43 25.14
C GLN A 198 21.77 -39.81 26.15
N GLN A 199 20.63 -39.11 26.11
CA GLN A 199 19.46 -39.40 26.94
C GLN A 199 18.76 -40.73 26.54
N VAL A 200 18.66 -41.03 25.25
CA VAL A 200 18.01 -42.25 24.70
C VAL A 200 18.80 -43.54 25.00
N SER A 201 20.05 -43.44 25.47
CA SER A 201 20.85 -44.59 25.92
C SER A 201 20.26 -45.35 27.14
N ALA A 202 19.15 -44.85 27.71
CA ALA A 202 18.47 -45.40 28.89
C ALA A 202 17.11 -46.11 28.59
N THR A 203 17.15 -47.27 27.93
CA THR A 203 16.08 -48.32 27.96
C THR A 203 14.80 -48.10 27.06
N PRO A 204 13.86 -49.07 26.87
CA PRO A 204 13.61 -49.68 25.54
C PRO A 204 12.16 -49.52 24.94
N PRO A 205 11.82 -50.08 23.75
CA PRO A 205 10.66 -49.63 22.91
C PRO A 205 9.51 -50.64 22.64
N VAL A 206 8.36 -50.16 22.09
CA VAL A 206 7.22 -50.85 21.36
C VAL A 206 6.05 -49.83 21.15
N ALA A 207 5.14 -49.79 20.13
CA ALA A 207 5.04 -50.27 18.73
C ALA A 207 3.86 -49.50 17.98
N PRO A 208 3.15 -49.90 16.87
CA PRO A 208 2.52 -48.96 15.90
C PRO A 208 0.97 -48.98 15.72
N ALA A 209 0.44 -48.21 14.73
CA ALA A 209 -0.97 -47.86 14.44
C ALA A 209 -1.61 -48.51 13.17
N PRO A 210 -2.89 -48.19 12.80
CA PRO A 210 -3.25 -48.06 11.36
C PRO A 210 -4.40 -47.10 10.91
N ALA A 211 -4.15 -46.33 9.84
CA ALA A 211 -4.92 -46.06 8.58
C ALA A 211 -6.43 -45.65 8.47
N SER A 212 -6.75 -44.96 7.34
CA SER A 212 -8.05 -44.41 6.89
C SER A 212 -8.51 -44.93 5.50
N PRO A 213 -9.73 -44.57 5.01
CA PRO A 213 -10.04 -44.53 3.55
C PRO A 213 -10.89 -43.31 3.06
N VAL A 214 -11.13 -43.20 1.74
CA VAL A 214 -11.79 -42.08 0.99
C VAL A 214 -12.65 -42.65 -0.21
N PRO A 215 -13.00 -41.95 -1.32
CA PRO A 215 -13.90 -40.79 -1.60
C PRO A 215 -15.15 -41.15 -2.47
N GLY A 216 -15.97 -40.17 -2.96
CA GLY A 216 -17.05 -40.48 -3.95
C GLY A 216 -17.90 -39.37 -4.65
N HIS A 217 -17.47 -38.93 -5.84
CA HIS A 217 -18.25 -38.59 -7.08
C HIS A 217 -19.27 -37.41 -7.24
N GLN A 218 -19.44 -37.02 -8.52
CA GLN A 218 -20.24 -35.92 -9.17
C GLN A 218 -21.40 -36.53 -10.05
N PRO A 219 -22.32 -35.84 -10.83
CA PRO A 219 -22.06 -34.67 -11.73
C PRO A 219 -23.21 -33.74 -12.31
N THR A 220 -22.81 -32.83 -13.23
CA THR A 220 -23.51 -32.20 -14.40
C THR A 220 -24.36 -30.89 -14.37
N HIS A 221 -23.78 -29.84 -14.97
CA HIS A 221 -24.30 -28.85 -15.96
C HIS A 221 -25.64 -28.08 -15.84
N ARG A 222 -25.53 -26.73 -15.87
CA ARG A 222 -25.97 -25.85 -17.01
C ARG A 222 -25.29 -24.47 -16.97
N GLN A 223 -25.36 -23.69 -18.06
CA GLN A 223 -24.48 -22.54 -18.34
C GLN A 223 -24.92 -21.20 -17.69
N ARG A 224 -23.97 -20.52 -17.04
CA ARG A 224 -23.91 -19.06 -16.75
C ARG A 224 -22.43 -18.61 -16.79
N ARG A 225 -22.14 -17.30 -16.66
CA ARG A 225 -20.74 -16.80 -16.50
C ARG A 225 -20.10 -17.53 -15.31
N GLN A 226 -18.86 -17.99 -15.49
CA GLN A 226 -18.28 -19.07 -14.66
C GLN A 226 -17.70 -18.56 -13.32
N PRO A 227 -17.65 -19.43 -12.28
CA PRO A 227 -17.14 -19.08 -10.95
C PRO A 227 -15.61 -18.92 -10.91
N MET A 228 -15.11 -18.48 -9.76
CA MET A 228 -13.67 -18.49 -9.43
C MET A 228 -13.09 -19.91 -9.35
N ASN A 229 -11.76 -19.99 -9.29
CA ASN A 229 -11.05 -21.23 -9.02
C ASN A 229 -11.47 -21.80 -7.64
N PRO A 230 -12.08 -23.00 -7.56
CA PRO A 230 -12.62 -23.54 -6.31
C PRO A 230 -11.54 -23.86 -5.27
N LEU A 231 -10.29 -24.11 -5.68
CA LEU A 231 -9.16 -24.32 -4.76
C LEU A 231 -8.90 -23.09 -3.87
N ASN A 232 -9.27 -21.90 -4.34
CA ASN A 232 -9.16 -20.69 -3.54
C ASN A 232 -10.35 -20.53 -2.56
N GLU A 233 -11.52 -21.15 -2.79
CA GLU A 233 -12.63 -21.11 -1.82
C GLU A 233 -12.33 -21.95 -0.56
N GLU A 234 -11.49 -22.98 -0.66
CA GLU A 234 -11.01 -23.78 0.47
C GLU A 234 -9.95 -23.04 1.34
N LEU A 235 -9.30 -22.01 0.78
CA LEU A 235 -8.28 -21.20 1.47
C LEU A 235 -8.85 -20.01 2.28
N PHE A 236 -10.15 -19.74 2.17
CA PHE A 236 -10.82 -18.61 2.82
C PHE A 236 -12.10 -19.07 3.57
N ASP A 237 -11.90 -19.92 4.57
CA ASP A 237 -12.96 -20.33 5.51
C ASP A 237 -13.39 -19.17 6.43
N ARG A 238 -14.60 -19.24 7.00
CA ARG A 238 -15.19 -18.23 7.88
C ARG A 238 -14.46 -18.02 9.22
N PHE A 239 -13.52 -18.89 9.58
CA PHE A 239 -12.80 -18.84 10.85
C PHE A 239 -11.31 -18.46 10.72
N GLU A 240 -10.77 -18.36 9.51
CA GLU A 240 -9.41 -17.88 9.25
C GLU A 240 -9.44 -16.70 8.26
N SER A 241 -8.48 -15.77 8.34
CA SER A 241 -8.41 -14.66 7.40
C SER A 241 -6.98 -14.21 7.16
N LEU A 242 -6.65 -13.98 5.90
CA LEU A 242 -5.29 -13.85 5.39
C LEU A 242 -5.00 -12.40 4.94
N THR A 243 -3.75 -11.98 5.17
CA THR A 243 -3.14 -10.77 4.60
C THR A 243 -2.36 -11.12 3.33
N PHE A 244 -1.64 -10.16 2.76
CA PHE A 244 -0.82 -10.39 1.57
C PHE A 244 0.37 -11.33 1.84
N ASP A 245 0.99 -11.24 3.01
CA ASP A 245 2.21 -12.00 3.35
C ASP A 245 1.95 -13.49 3.65
N ASP A 246 0.71 -13.84 3.99
CA ASP A 246 0.29 -15.23 4.25
C ASP A 246 0.24 -16.10 2.98
N VAL A 247 0.33 -15.51 1.78
CA VAL A 247 0.21 -16.24 0.51
C VAL A 247 1.19 -15.82 -0.57
N VAL A 248 1.46 -16.76 -1.48
CA VAL A 248 2.10 -16.53 -2.78
C VAL A 248 1.17 -16.94 -3.93
N VAL A 249 1.33 -16.32 -5.10
CA VAL A 249 0.69 -16.78 -6.33
C VAL A 249 1.48 -17.94 -6.90
N VAL A 250 0.84 -19.10 -7.05
CA VAL A 250 1.48 -20.33 -7.57
C VAL A 250 1.64 -20.21 -9.09
N PRO A 251 2.86 -20.34 -9.64
CA PRO A 251 3.08 -20.30 -11.08
C PRO A 251 2.19 -21.28 -11.86
N GLY A 252 1.77 -20.87 -13.05
CA GLY A 252 0.99 -21.63 -14.00
C GLY A 252 1.77 -21.99 -15.25
N TYR A 253 1.11 -22.69 -16.18
CA TYR A 253 1.53 -22.72 -17.57
C TYR A 253 1.22 -21.35 -18.21
N SER A 254 2.13 -20.82 -19.01
CA SER A 254 2.01 -19.51 -19.63
C SER A 254 2.62 -19.50 -21.03
N GLU A 255 1.89 -18.88 -21.96
CA GLU A 255 2.40 -18.41 -23.26
C GLU A 255 2.45 -16.86 -23.30
N VAL A 256 2.18 -16.20 -22.17
CA VAL A 256 2.07 -14.74 -22.05
C VAL A 256 3.42 -14.17 -21.63
N MET A 257 4.03 -13.38 -22.50
CA MET A 257 5.19 -12.56 -22.14
C MET A 257 4.72 -11.35 -21.30
N PRO A 258 5.48 -10.90 -20.27
CA PRO A 258 5.09 -9.77 -19.43
C PRO A 258 4.75 -8.49 -20.20
N ASP A 259 5.48 -8.18 -21.28
CA ASP A 259 5.27 -6.96 -22.07
C ASP A 259 3.95 -6.97 -22.87
N ASP A 260 3.40 -8.15 -23.16
CA ASP A 260 2.11 -8.33 -23.85
C ASP A 260 0.90 -8.28 -22.88
N ALA A 261 1.13 -8.24 -21.56
CA ALA A 261 0.09 -8.37 -20.56
C ALA A 261 -0.71 -7.07 -20.33
N ASP A 262 -2.02 -7.13 -20.57
CA ASP A 262 -2.93 -5.98 -20.51
C ASP A 262 -3.34 -5.64 -19.07
N THR A 263 -2.86 -4.47 -18.61
CA THR A 263 -3.05 -3.96 -17.24
C THR A 263 -4.25 -3.03 -17.10
N ARG A 264 -5.13 -2.94 -18.12
CA ARG A 264 -6.33 -2.08 -18.05
C ARG A 264 -7.33 -2.55 -17.00
N ALA A 265 -7.97 -1.57 -16.33
CA ALA A 265 -8.88 -1.80 -15.22
C ALA A 265 -10.00 -0.73 -15.16
N THR A 266 -11.16 -1.08 -14.60
CA THR A 266 -12.26 -0.13 -14.35
C THR A 266 -12.17 0.49 -12.96
N PHE A 267 -11.97 1.80 -12.86
CA PHE A 267 -11.98 2.51 -11.58
C PHE A 267 -13.39 2.62 -10.99
N ALA A 268 -14.33 3.18 -11.76
CA ALA A 268 -15.75 3.35 -11.42
C ALA A 268 -16.54 3.73 -12.68
N ALA A 269 -17.79 3.29 -12.79
CA ALA A 269 -18.69 3.59 -13.92
C ALA A 269 -18.01 3.38 -15.31
N ASP A 270 -17.71 4.45 -16.05
CA ASP A 270 -17.07 4.43 -17.38
C ASP A 270 -15.58 4.82 -17.39
N ILE A 271 -14.96 4.86 -16.20
CA ILE A 271 -13.58 5.30 -16.00
C ILE A 271 -12.65 4.10 -16.10
N GLU A 272 -12.22 3.78 -17.32
CA GLU A 272 -11.08 2.88 -17.55
C GLU A 272 -9.75 3.57 -17.21
N LEU A 273 -8.83 2.80 -16.62
CA LEU A 273 -7.43 3.12 -16.37
C LEU A 273 -6.54 2.22 -17.23
N ALA A 274 -5.36 2.69 -17.64
CA ALA A 274 -4.36 1.87 -18.34
C ALA A 274 -3.46 1.06 -17.39
N VAL A 275 -3.37 1.49 -16.13
CA VAL A 275 -2.74 0.75 -15.04
C VAL A 275 -3.65 0.79 -13.80
N PRO A 276 -3.74 -0.28 -12.99
CA PRO A 276 -4.77 -0.41 -11.95
C PRO A 276 -4.46 0.36 -10.66
N VAL A 277 -3.78 1.51 -10.77
CA VAL A 277 -3.20 2.26 -9.65
C VAL A 277 -3.97 3.55 -9.38
N VAL A 278 -4.39 3.71 -8.12
CA VAL A 278 -5.08 4.88 -7.59
C VAL A 278 -4.22 5.49 -6.48
N SER A 279 -4.02 6.81 -6.44
CA SER A 279 -3.34 7.46 -5.30
C SER A 279 -4.33 7.82 -4.19
N ALA A 280 -3.94 7.55 -2.94
CA ALA A 280 -4.80 7.69 -1.77
C ALA A 280 -5.17 9.14 -1.46
N ALA A 281 -6.38 9.34 -0.92
CA ALA A 281 -6.97 10.64 -0.59
C ALA A 281 -6.40 11.27 0.71
N MET A 282 -5.09 11.47 0.74
CA MET A 282 -4.32 11.89 1.92
C MET A 282 -3.48 13.15 1.66
N ASP A 283 -3.32 13.99 2.69
CA ASP A 283 -2.59 15.28 2.64
C ASP A 283 -1.06 15.19 2.63
N ARG A 284 -0.56 13.94 2.52
CA ARG A 284 0.83 13.58 2.22
C ARG A 284 0.93 12.62 1.03
N VAL A 285 -0.09 12.58 0.17
CA VAL A 285 -0.13 11.72 -1.03
C VAL A 285 -0.68 12.45 -2.26
N THR A 286 -1.89 13.03 -2.21
CA THR A 286 -2.60 13.46 -3.44
C THR A 286 -3.15 14.89 -3.41
N GLU A 287 -2.38 15.81 -3.98
CA GLU A 287 -2.82 17.09 -4.55
C GLU A 287 -2.73 17.04 -6.09
N ALA A 288 -2.95 18.16 -6.80
CA ALA A 288 -2.95 18.19 -8.26
C ALA A 288 -1.65 17.68 -8.91
N HIS A 289 -0.48 17.83 -8.28
CA HIS A 289 0.79 17.34 -8.86
C HIS A 289 0.81 15.82 -9.02
N MET A 290 0.57 15.07 -7.93
CA MET A 290 0.37 13.63 -7.95
C MET A 290 -0.74 13.21 -8.93
N ALA A 291 -1.90 13.86 -8.88
CA ALA A 291 -3.03 13.51 -9.74
C ALA A 291 -2.73 13.71 -11.23
N ILE A 292 -2.02 14.79 -11.61
CA ILE A 292 -1.57 15.04 -13.00
C ILE A 292 -0.56 13.98 -13.45
N ALA A 293 0.41 13.63 -12.59
CA ALA A 293 1.45 12.68 -12.93
C ALA A 293 0.88 11.25 -13.07
N LEU A 294 0.10 10.78 -12.09
CA LEU A 294 -0.53 9.46 -12.13
C LEU A 294 -1.54 9.33 -13.28
N ALA A 295 -2.33 10.38 -13.57
CA ALA A 295 -3.23 10.37 -14.72
C ALA A 295 -2.48 10.36 -16.07
N ARG A 296 -1.24 10.84 -16.16
CA ARG A 296 -0.39 10.70 -17.36
C ARG A 296 0.18 9.29 -17.53
N LEU A 297 0.48 8.62 -16.43
CA LEU A 297 0.96 7.23 -16.40
C LEU A 297 -0.17 6.22 -16.68
N GLY A 298 -1.43 6.65 -16.50
CA GLY A 298 -2.61 5.85 -16.79
C GLY A 298 -3.34 5.30 -15.57
N GLY A 299 -3.02 5.80 -14.37
CA GLY A 299 -3.82 5.60 -13.15
C GLY A 299 -4.79 6.76 -12.92
N ILE A 300 -5.23 6.97 -11.67
CA ILE A 300 -6.01 8.17 -11.29
C ILE A 300 -5.71 8.63 -9.87
N GLY A 301 -5.62 9.95 -9.66
CA GLY A 301 -5.45 10.52 -8.32
C GLY A 301 -6.77 10.93 -7.67
N VAL A 302 -6.95 10.60 -6.39
CA VAL A 302 -8.06 11.09 -5.56
C VAL A 302 -7.59 12.24 -4.67
N ILE A 303 -7.96 13.47 -5.01
CA ILE A 303 -7.59 14.68 -4.25
C ILE A 303 -8.23 14.66 -2.85
N HIS A 304 -7.41 14.86 -1.80
CA HIS A 304 -7.88 14.82 -0.42
C HIS A 304 -8.85 15.94 -0.06
N ARG A 305 -9.68 15.70 0.97
CA ARG A 305 -10.66 16.67 1.48
C ARG A 305 -10.22 17.45 2.72
N ASN A 306 -8.95 17.35 3.11
CA ASN A 306 -8.35 18.20 4.14
C ASN A 306 -8.04 19.61 3.60
N LEU A 307 -9.03 20.22 2.94
CA LEU A 307 -9.00 21.47 2.18
C LEU A 307 -10.40 22.11 2.26
N THR A 308 -10.49 23.43 2.15
CA THR A 308 -11.79 24.07 1.93
C THR A 308 -12.39 23.63 0.59
N VAL A 309 -13.71 23.79 0.43
CA VAL A 309 -14.41 23.45 -0.81
C VAL A 309 -13.80 24.17 -2.03
N ALA A 310 -13.40 25.43 -1.86
CA ALA A 310 -12.79 26.23 -2.94
C ALA A 310 -11.38 25.76 -3.30
N GLU A 311 -10.53 25.44 -2.32
CA GLU A 311 -9.18 24.91 -2.56
C GLU A 311 -9.23 23.54 -3.23
N GLN A 312 -10.10 22.63 -2.76
CA GLN A 312 -10.24 21.29 -3.34
C GLN A 312 -10.76 21.33 -4.79
N ALA A 313 -11.70 22.24 -5.09
CA ALA A 313 -12.16 22.51 -6.45
C ALA A 313 -11.04 23.14 -7.32
N GLY A 314 -10.20 24.00 -6.74
CA GLY A 314 -8.99 24.54 -7.38
C GLY A 314 -7.98 23.45 -7.76
N GLU A 315 -7.76 22.45 -6.90
CA GLU A 315 -6.90 21.31 -7.23
C GLU A 315 -7.48 20.47 -8.38
N VAL A 316 -8.79 20.22 -8.41
CA VAL A 316 -9.45 19.55 -9.55
C VAL A 316 -9.24 20.36 -10.83
N ASP A 317 -9.52 21.67 -10.80
CA ASP A 317 -9.38 22.56 -11.95
C ASP A 317 -7.92 22.59 -12.48
N ARG A 318 -6.92 22.60 -11.60
CA ARG A 318 -5.50 22.44 -11.96
C ARG A 318 -5.24 21.14 -12.71
N VAL A 319 -5.79 20.00 -12.29
CA VAL A 319 -5.66 18.73 -13.03
C VAL A 319 -6.34 18.82 -14.40
N LYS A 320 -7.61 19.26 -14.45
CA LYS A 320 -8.41 19.32 -15.68
C LYS A 320 -7.84 20.30 -16.72
N ARG A 321 -7.11 21.36 -16.31
CA ARG A 321 -6.40 22.30 -17.21
C ARG A 321 -4.96 21.91 -17.55
N SER A 322 -4.35 20.98 -16.81
CA SER A 322 -2.92 20.63 -16.97
C SER A 322 -2.55 20.14 -18.38
N GLN A 323 -3.51 19.54 -19.07
CA GLN A 323 -3.41 18.97 -20.40
C GLN A 323 -4.83 18.80 -20.94
N SER A 324 -5.13 19.46 -22.05
CA SER A 324 -6.44 19.41 -22.72
C SER A 324 -6.22 19.18 -24.22
N GLY A 325 -6.87 18.18 -24.81
CA GLY A 325 -6.83 17.99 -26.27
C GLY A 325 -7.43 19.18 -27.03
N MET A 326 -8.40 19.84 -26.42
CA MET A 326 -9.06 21.05 -26.90
C MET A 326 -9.36 21.96 -25.69
N ILE A 327 -9.04 23.25 -25.77
CA ILE A 327 -9.40 24.23 -24.75
C ILE A 327 -10.74 24.82 -25.17
N ASN A 328 -11.83 24.45 -24.50
CA ASN A 328 -13.21 24.81 -24.91
C ASN A 328 -13.62 26.24 -24.50
N ASP A 329 -13.01 26.77 -23.43
CA ASP A 329 -13.18 28.16 -22.99
C ASP A 329 -11.78 28.81 -22.84
N PRO A 330 -11.15 29.23 -23.95
CA PRO A 330 -9.83 29.85 -23.92
C PRO A 330 -9.93 31.30 -23.46
N VAL A 331 -9.16 31.68 -22.44
CA VAL A 331 -9.14 33.06 -21.92
C VAL A 331 -8.76 34.05 -23.04
N THR A 332 -9.60 35.07 -23.24
CA THR A 332 -9.43 36.08 -24.29
C THR A 332 -9.12 37.48 -23.74
N LEU A 333 -8.84 38.41 -24.65
CA LEU A 333 -8.83 39.85 -24.37
C LEU A 333 -9.70 40.61 -25.41
N PRO A 334 -10.28 41.76 -25.04
CA PRO A 334 -10.94 42.65 -26.00
C PRO A 334 -9.92 43.41 -26.87
N PRO A 335 -10.30 43.90 -28.06
CA PRO A 335 -9.38 44.67 -28.94
C PRO A 335 -8.90 46.00 -28.35
N THR A 336 -9.50 46.44 -27.25
CA THR A 336 -9.16 47.67 -26.52
C THR A 336 -8.12 47.46 -25.42
N ALA A 337 -7.66 46.23 -25.18
CA ALA A 337 -6.66 45.92 -24.17
C ALA A 337 -5.24 46.36 -24.58
N THR A 338 -4.36 46.50 -23.59
CA THR A 338 -2.97 46.94 -23.75
C THR A 338 -1.97 45.77 -23.71
N VAL A 339 -0.72 46.03 -24.10
CA VAL A 339 0.39 45.07 -23.93
C VAL A 339 0.55 44.66 -22.46
N ALA A 340 0.39 45.60 -21.51
CA ALA A 340 0.41 45.29 -20.08
C ALA A 340 -0.70 44.30 -19.65
N ASP A 341 -1.93 44.46 -20.17
CA ASP A 341 -3.03 43.52 -19.91
C ASP A 341 -2.70 42.12 -20.46
N ALA A 342 -2.08 42.06 -21.65
CA ALA A 342 -1.65 40.81 -22.26
C ALA A 342 -0.55 40.10 -21.47
N GLU A 343 0.51 40.80 -21.06
CA GLU A 343 1.57 40.21 -20.23
C GLU A 343 1.04 39.75 -18.86
N ALA A 344 0.21 40.55 -18.20
CA ALA A 344 -0.40 40.19 -16.92
C ALA A 344 -1.28 38.94 -17.04
N LEU A 345 -2.09 38.84 -18.10
CA LEU A 345 -2.95 37.69 -18.37
C LEU A 345 -2.15 36.43 -18.75
N MET A 346 -1.14 36.58 -19.63
CA MET A 346 -0.26 35.50 -20.06
C MET A 346 0.60 34.96 -18.93
N GLY A 347 1.12 35.83 -18.06
CA GLY A 347 1.83 35.46 -16.83
C GLY A 347 0.92 34.72 -15.86
N ARG A 348 -0.23 35.31 -15.50
CA ARG A 348 -1.19 34.74 -14.52
C ARG A 348 -1.65 33.33 -14.88
N PHE A 349 -1.88 33.05 -16.16
CA PHE A 349 -2.31 31.72 -16.62
C PHE A 349 -1.20 30.87 -17.24
N SER A 350 0.05 31.38 -17.30
CA SER A 350 1.19 30.71 -17.94
C SER A 350 0.94 30.24 -19.40
N ILE A 351 0.18 31.04 -20.16
CA ILE A 351 -0.20 30.77 -21.56
C ILE A 351 0.66 31.58 -22.54
N SER A 352 1.10 30.97 -23.64
CA SER A 352 1.98 31.61 -24.63
C SER A 352 1.25 32.36 -25.75
N GLY A 353 -0.03 32.69 -25.55
CA GLY A 353 -0.85 33.46 -26.47
C GLY A 353 -2.34 33.44 -26.12
N VAL A 354 -3.05 34.46 -26.59
CA VAL A 354 -4.38 34.89 -26.19
C VAL A 354 -5.21 35.18 -27.45
N PRO A 355 -6.34 34.50 -27.68
CA PRO A 355 -7.29 34.88 -28.73
C PRO A 355 -7.94 36.23 -28.40
N ILE A 356 -8.12 37.08 -29.41
CA ILE A 356 -8.70 38.42 -29.25
C ILE A 356 -10.12 38.41 -29.80
N THR A 357 -11.11 38.75 -28.96
CA THR A 357 -12.54 38.61 -29.29
C THR A 357 -13.29 39.93 -29.14
N ALA A 358 -14.13 40.24 -30.12
CA ALA A 358 -15.09 41.32 -30.04
C ALA A 358 -16.22 41.02 -29.03
N PRO A 359 -17.00 42.03 -28.57
CA PRO A 359 -18.04 41.84 -27.55
C PRO A 359 -19.20 40.89 -27.93
N ASP A 360 -19.31 40.52 -29.20
CA ASP A 360 -20.25 39.52 -29.74
C ASP A 360 -19.70 38.07 -29.72
N GLY A 361 -18.51 37.88 -29.15
CA GLY A 361 -17.77 36.61 -29.11
C GLY A 361 -16.98 36.31 -30.39
N ARG A 362 -17.03 37.16 -31.41
CA ARG A 362 -16.36 36.93 -32.70
C ARG A 362 -14.84 37.04 -32.54
N LEU A 363 -14.11 36.05 -33.07
CA LEU A 363 -12.65 36.08 -33.12
C LEU A 363 -12.18 37.15 -34.11
N VAL A 364 -11.33 38.07 -33.66
CA VAL A 364 -10.79 39.17 -34.49
C VAL A 364 -9.26 39.24 -34.51
N GLY A 365 -8.58 38.41 -33.70
CA GLY A 365 -7.12 38.31 -33.70
C GLY A 365 -6.60 37.19 -32.82
N ILE A 366 -5.29 36.95 -32.87
CA ILE A 366 -4.56 36.23 -31.83
C ILE A 366 -3.25 36.96 -31.54
N LEU A 367 -2.95 37.17 -30.26
CA LEU A 367 -1.66 37.68 -29.78
C LEU A 367 -0.87 36.52 -29.18
N THR A 368 0.44 36.49 -29.37
CA THR A 368 1.31 35.41 -28.86
C THR A 368 2.56 35.95 -28.19
N ASN A 369 3.23 35.09 -27.42
CA ASN A 369 4.51 35.41 -26.79
C ASN A 369 5.62 35.78 -27.78
N ARG A 370 5.47 35.52 -29.09
CA ARG A 370 6.42 35.98 -30.11
C ARG A 370 6.26 37.46 -30.44
N ASP A 371 5.05 37.97 -30.29
CA ASP A 371 4.64 39.31 -30.75
C ASP A 371 4.93 40.37 -29.69
N VAL A 372 4.87 39.99 -28.40
CA VAL A 372 5.22 40.85 -27.25
C VAL A 372 6.67 40.69 -26.76
N ARG A 373 7.44 39.66 -27.19
CA ARG A 373 8.76 39.30 -26.63
C ARG A 373 9.79 40.43 -26.54
N PHE A 374 9.68 41.43 -27.39
CA PHE A 374 10.62 42.54 -27.52
C PHE A 374 10.02 43.90 -27.11
N CYS A 375 8.81 43.90 -26.54
CA CYS A 375 8.21 45.09 -25.93
C CYS A 375 9.01 45.47 -24.67
N GLY A 376 9.32 46.75 -24.50
CA GLY A 376 9.92 47.26 -23.26
C GLY A 376 8.90 48.04 -22.41
N PRO A 377 9.34 48.63 -21.28
CA PRO A 377 8.46 49.43 -20.42
C PRO A 377 7.72 50.56 -21.16
N GLN A 378 8.33 51.11 -22.23
CA GLN A 378 7.72 52.12 -23.09
C GLN A 378 6.56 51.60 -23.97
N ASP A 379 6.50 50.30 -24.25
CA ASP A 379 5.48 49.69 -25.12
C ASP A 379 4.22 49.25 -24.35
N MET A 380 4.29 49.21 -23.01
CA MET A 380 3.26 48.59 -22.16
C MET A 380 1.86 49.20 -22.30
N GLY A 381 1.78 50.51 -22.60
CA GLY A 381 0.52 51.22 -22.84
C GLY A 381 -0.04 51.12 -24.26
N ARG A 382 0.65 50.43 -25.19
CA ARG A 382 0.20 50.29 -26.59
C ARG A 382 -0.99 49.32 -26.68
N PRO A 383 -1.96 49.55 -27.60
CA PRO A 383 -3.07 48.64 -27.80
C PRO A 383 -2.61 47.36 -28.50
N ILE A 384 -3.14 46.21 -28.07
CA ILE A 384 -2.73 44.90 -28.62
C ILE A 384 -3.02 44.72 -30.11
N THR A 385 -3.93 45.53 -30.67
CA THR A 385 -4.29 45.55 -32.09
C THR A 385 -3.15 45.97 -33.01
N GLU A 386 -2.11 46.64 -32.51
CA GLU A 386 -0.88 46.94 -33.25
C GLU A 386 0.06 45.73 -33.42
N LEU A 387 -0.09 44.70 -32.58
CA LEU A 387 0.84 43.57 -32.48
C LEU A 387 0.20 42.20 -32.76
N MET A 388 -1.13 42.07 -32.61
CA MET A 388 -1.84 40.82 -32.83
C MET A 388 -1.86 40.42 -34.32
N THR A 389 -1.86 39.11 -34.60
CA THR A 389 -2.21 38.60 -35.93
C THR A 389 -3.72 38.77 -36.12
N ALA A 390 -4.13 39.78 -36.90
CA ALA A 390 -5.53 40.06 -37.24
C ALA A 390 -5.94 39.47 -38.62
N GLU A 391 -5.07 39.59 -39.63
CA GLU A 391 -5.32 39.08 -40.97
C GLU A 391 -4.91 37.62 -41.15
N ARG A 392 -5.60 36.92 -42.07
CA ARG A 392 -5.28 35.54 -42.49
C ARG A 392 -5.18 34.52 -41.33
N LEU A 393 -5.92 34.77 -40.25
CA LEU A 393 -6.12 33.85 -39.14
C LEU A 393 -6.46 32.44 -39.65
N VAL A 394 -5.56 31.49 -39.38
CA VAL A 394 -5.81 30.07 -39.65
C VAL A 394 -6.63 29.53 -38.50
N THR A 395 -7.92 29.29 -38.75
CA THR A 395 -8.86 28.67 -37.82
C THR A 395 -9.27 27.28 -38.30
N ALA A 396 -9.91 26.52 -37.43
CA ALA A 396 -10.68 25.33 -37.82
C ALA A 396 -12.09 25.39 -37.21
N ARG A 397 -12.95 24.42 -37.55
CA ARG A 397 -14.32 24.38 -37.03
C ARG A 397 -14.38 23.73 -35.66
N GLU A 398 -15.37 24.09 -34.85
CA GLU A 398 -15.78 23.28 -33.70
C GLU A 398 -15.99 21.81 -34.12
N GLY A 399 -15.49 20.86 -33.32
CA GLY A 399 -15.46 19.43 -33.65
C GLY A 399 -14.25 18.93 -34.45
N THR A 400 -13.30 19.79 -34.87
CA THR A 400 -12.05 19.36 -35.53
C THR A 400 -11.24 18.42 -34.64
N THR A 401 -10.82 17.27 -35.15
CA THR A 401 -10.07 16.27 -34.37
C THR A 401 -8.62 16.67 -34.13
N LEU A 402 -7.98 16.06 -33.12
CA LEU A 402 -6.55 16.23 -32.84
C LEU A 402 -5.65 15.87 -34.05
N ALA A 403 -6.05 14.89 -34.87
CA ALA A 403 -5.30 14.48 -36.05
C ALA A 403 -5.36 15.53 -37.18
N GLU A 404 -6.55 16.05 -37.46
CA GLU A 404 -6.74 17.14 -38.42
C GLU A 404 -6.08 18.43 -37.94
N ALA A 405 -6.22 18.77 -36.66
CA ALA A 405 -5.57 19.92 -36.05
C ALA A 405 -4.04 19.82 -36.17
N LYS A 406 -3.44 18.65 -35.90
CA LYS A 406 -2.00 18.40 -36.11
C LYS A 406 -1.59 18.65 -37.57
N ALA A 407 -2.39 18.18 -38.53
CA ALA A 407 -2.12 18.40 -39.96
C ALA A 407 -2.22 19.90 -40.35
N ILE A 408 -3.21 20.64 -39.83
CA ILE A 408 -3.37 22.08 -40.07
C ILE A 408 -2.19 22.86 -39.45
N LEU A 409 -1.88 22.63 -38.18
CA LEU A 409 -0.77 23.27 -37.47
C LEU A 409 0.57 23.03 -38.19
N GLN A 410 0.83 21.79 -38.65
CA GLN A 410 2.03 21.43 -39.40
C GLN A 410 2.08 22.09 -40.78
N LYS A 411 0.96 22.06 -41.55
CA LYS A 411 0.85 22.67 -42.88
C LYS A 411 1.09 24.18 -42.84
N HIS A 412 0.52 24.86 -41.85
CA HIS A 412 0.60 26.32 -41.71
C HIS A 412 1.78 26.80 -40.83
N ARG A 413 2.54 25.87 -40.23
CA ARG A 413 3.70 26.12 -39.36
C ARG A 413 3.42 27.04 -38.15
N ILE A 414 2.24 26.87 -37.57
CA ILE A 414 1.73 27.65 -36.43
C ILE A 414 1.66 26.81 -35.16
N GLU A 415 1.75 27.45 -34.00
CA GLU A 415 1.70 26.77 -32.69
C GLU A 415 0.29 26.61 -32.11
N LYS A 416 -0.68 27.37 -32.62
CA LYS A 416 -2.00 27.58 -32.02
C LYS A 416 -3.05 27.64 -33.14
N LEU A 417 -4.18 26.98 -32.93
CA LEU A 417 -5.28 26.86 -33.88
C LEU A 417 -6.60 27.18 -33.17
N PRO A 418 -7.14 28.40 -33.32
CA PRO A 418 -8.46 28.75 -32.81
C PRO A 418 -9.55 27.95 -33.53
N LEU A 419 -10.57 27.53 -32.78
CA LEU A 419 -11.75 26.85 -33.28
C LEU A 419 -12.93 27.81 -33.26
N VAL A 420 -13.72 27.81 -34.34
CA VAL A 420 -14.86 28.74 -34.49
C VAL A 420 -16.17 28.05 -34.90
N ASP A 421 -17.29 28.69 -34.58
CA ASP A 421 -18.63 28.34 -35.09
C ASP A 421 -18.81 28.79 -36.56
N ALA A 422 -20.03 28.66 -37.10
CA ALA A 422 -20.34 29.10 -38.46
C ALA A 422 -20.36 30.63 -38.61
N GLU A 423 -20.59 31.35 -37.51
CA GLU A 423 -20.65 32.81 -37.42
C GLU A 423 -19.29 33.47 -37.14
N GLY A 424 -18.24 32.66 -36.87
CA GLY A 424 -16.88 33.11 -36.57
C GLY A 424 -16.62 33.45 -35.10
N ARG A 425 -17.49 33.05 -34.17
CA ARG A 425 -17.23 33.15 -32.73
C ARG A 425 -16.22 32.12 -32.28
N LEU A 426 -15.45 32.48 -31.27
CA LEU A 426 -14.49 31.56 -30.66
C LEU A 426 -15.22 30.46 -29.88
N ARG A 427 -14.91 29.20 -30.22
CA ARG A 427 -15.47 27.98 -29.62
C ARG A 427 -14.39 27.11 -28.98
N GLY A 428 -13.11 27.43 -29.20
CA GLY A 428 -12.00 26.79 -28.52
C GLY A 428 -10.63 27.12 -29.08
N LEU A 429 -9.60 26.48 -28.55
CA LEU A 429 -8.20 26.62 -28.97
C LEU A 429 -7.46 25.28 -28.85
N ILE A 430 -6.74 24.87 -29.88
CA ILE A 430 -5.81 23.73 -29.86
C ILE A 430 -4.38 24.27 -29.94
N THR A 431 -3.44 23.69 -29.19
CA THR A 431 -2.01 24.07 -29.23
C THR A 431 -1.09 22.89 -29.55
N VAL A 432 0.04 23.18 -30.20
CA VAL A 432 1.12 22.20 -30.42
C VAL A 432 1.68 21.65 -29.11
N LYS A 433 1.71 22.48 -28.03
CA LYS A 433 2.15 22.05 -26.69
C LYS A 433 1.30 20.88 -26.17
N ASP A 434 -0.01 20.94 -26.38
CA ASP A 434 -0.93 19.92 -25.89
C ASP A 434 -0.98 18.68 -26.78
N ILE A 435 -0.79 18.82 -28.09
CA ILE A 435 -0.57 17.69 -29.01
C ILE A 435 0.71 16.93 -28.65
N LEU A 436 1.80 17.64 -28.29
CA LEU A 436 3.05 17.02 -27.86
C LEU A 436 2.90 16.30 -26.50
N LYS A 437 2.29 16.94 -25.49
CA LYS A 437 1.91 16.27 -24.22
C LYS A 437 1.06 15.01 -24.47
N ALA A 438 0.07 15.10 -25.35
CA ALA A 438 -0.83 14.01 -25.68
C ALA A 438 -0.12 12.84 -26.39
N SER A 439 1.00 13.11 -27.07
CA SER A 439 1.83 12.10 -27.73
C SER A 439 2.86 11.47 -26.79
N GLY A 440 3.39 12.21 -25.81
CA GLY A 440 4.37 11.72 -24.83
C GLY A 440 3.78 10.84 -23.72
N HIS A 441 2.46 10.84 -23.55
CA HIS A 441 1.75 10.04 -22.54
C HIS A 441 0.60 9.24 -23.18
N PRO A 442 0.88 8.19 -23.99
CA PRO A 442 -0.14 7.47 -24.75
C PRO A 442 -1.18 6.80 -23.86
N ASN A 443 -0.74 6.26 -22.71
CA ASN A 443 -1.58 5.51 -21.76
C ASN A 443 -2.37 6.42 -20.80
N ALA A 444 -2.31 7.75 -20.96
CA ALA A 444 -2.88 8.69 -20.01
C ALA A 444 -4.41 8.59 -19.89
N THR A 445 -4.90 8.50 -18.65
CA THR A 445 -6.31 8.47 -18.27
C THR A 445 -6.99 9.80 -18.62
N ARG A 446 -7.84 9.80 -19.63
CA ARG A 446 -8.49 11.01 -20.17
C ARG A 446 -10.01 10.90 -20.19
N ASP A 447 -10.67 12.06 -20.12
CA ASP A 447 -12.10 12.17 -20.39
C ASP A 447 -12.39 12.30 -21.90
N ARG A 448 -13.69 12.35 -22.25
CA ARG A 448 -14.16 12.49 -23.64
C ARG A 448 -13.72 13.79 -24.35
N GLN A 449 -13.18 14.76 -23.61
CA GLN A 449 -12.63 16.02 -24.15
C GLN A 449 -11.09 15.97 -24.27
N GLY A 450 -10.48 14.83 -23.94
CA GLY A 450 -9.03 14.65 -23.96
C GLY A 450 -8.31 15.38 -22.82
N ARG A 451 -9.03 15.78 -21.75
CA ARG A 451 -8.42 16.30 -20.52
C ARG A 451 -8.05 15.13 -19.60
N LEU A 452 -7.03 15.27 -18.76
CA LEU A 452 -6.74 14.25 -17.74
C LEU A 452 -7.95 14.05 -16.81
N ARG A 453 -8.19 12.83 -16.33
CA ARG A 453 -9.23 12.57 -15.33
C ARG A 453 -8.76 12.86 -13.91
N ALA A 454 -9.67 13.31 -13.05
CA ALA A 454 -9.42 13.61 -11.64
C ALA A 454 -10.56 13.08 -10.77
N ALA A 455 -10.23 12.48 -9.63
CA ALA A 455 -11.19 12.13 -8.59
C ALA A 455 -10.96 13.00 -7.33
N ALA A 456 -11.98 13.15 -6.48
CA ALA A 456 -11.86 13.92 -5.24
C ALA A 456 -12.64 13.26 -4.09
N ALA A 457 -12.07 13.27 -2.89
CA ALA A 457 -12.74 12.71 -1.71
C ALA A 457 -13.81 13.66 -1.16
N VAL A 458 -14.89 13.11 -0.60
CA VAL A 458 -15.97 13.84 0.07
C VAL A 458 -16.33 13.18 1.41
N GLY A 459 -16.92 13.96 2.31
CA GLY A 459 -17.41 13.49 3.61
C GLY A 459 -18.86 13.02 3.56
N VAL A 460 -19.47 12.93 4.74
CA VAL A 460 -20.90 12.59 4.92
C VAL A 460 -21.67 13.64 5.71
N GLY A 461 -21.01 14.76 6.04
CA GLY A 461 -21.60 15.89 6.76
C GLY A 461 -22.47 16.79 5.90
N ASP A 462 -22.93 17.90 6.48
CA ASP A 462 -23.88 18.81 5.84
C ASP A 462 -23.25 19.70 4.74
N ASP A 463 -21.92 19.67 4.55
CA ASP A 463 -21.23 20.34 3.44
C ASP A 463 -21.21 19.52 2.14
N VAL A 464 -21.69 18.26 2.15
CA VAL A 464 -21.45 17.31 1.05
C VAL A 464 -22.04 17.76 -0.29
N GLU A 465 -23.27 18.26 -0.36
CA GLU A 465 -23.84 18.78 -1.61
C GLU A 465 -23.09 20.02 -2.12
N ALA A 466 -22.73 20.95 -1.24
CA ALA A 466 -22.00 22.16 -1.62
C ALA A 466 -20.57 21.85 -2.11
N ARG A 467 -19.94 20.82 -1.52
CA ARG A 467 -18.64 20.31 -1.95
C ARG A 467 -18.73 19.60 -3.29
N VAL A 468 -19.70 18.71 -3.49
CA VAL A 468 -19.89 18.00 -4.77
C VAL A 468 -20.23 18.98 -5.89
N ASP A 469 -21.12 19.95 -5.66
CA ASP A 469 -21.46 21.01 -6.63
C ASP A 469 -20.22 21.77 -7.11
N ALA A 470 -19.33 22.18 -6.19
CA ALA A 470 -18.09 22.88 -6.53
C ALA A 470 -17.10 21.97 -7.31
N LEU A 471 -16.96 20.70 -6.92
CA LEU A 471 -16.09 19.74 -7.60
C LEU A 471 -16.61 19.39 -9.01
N VAL A 472 -17.93 19.25 -9.18
CA VAL A 472 -18.57 19.05 -10.49
C VAL A 472 -18.40 20.28 -11.39
N LYS A 473 -18.50 21.50 -10.83
CA LYS A 473 -18.21 22.75 -11.56
C LYS A 473 -16.74 22.88 -11.97
N ALA A 474 -15.80 22.35 -11.18
CA ALA A 474 -14.39 22.21 -11.56
C ALA A 474 -14.15 21.08 -12.59
N GLY A 475 -15.15 20.24 -12.85
CA GLY A 475 -15.08 19.15 -13.83
C GLY A 475 -14.46 17.85 -13.32
N VAL A 476 -14.65 17.53 -12.03
CA VAL A 476 -14.26 16.23 -11.45
C VAL A 476 -14.93 15.06 -12.21
N ASP A 477 -14.23 13.95 -12.37
CA ASP A 477 -14.75 12.76 -13.05
C ASP A 477 -15.46 11.80 -12.08
N ALA A 478 -15.01 11.76 -10.82
CA ALA A 478 -15.57 10.90 -9.78
C ALA A 478 -15.41 11.48 -8.38
N VAL A 479 -16.34 11.16 -7.49
CA VAL A 479 -16.25 11.48 -6.05
C VAL A 479 -16.09 10.23 -5.20
N VAL A 480 -15.27 10.32 -4.16
CA VAL A 480 -14.97 9.20 -3.26
C VAL A 480 -15.52 9.53 -1.87
N VAL A 481 -16.65 8.92 -1.50
CA VAL A 481 -17.23 9.03 -0.14
C VAL A 481 -16.33 8.24 0.80
N ASP A 482 -15.45 8.94 1.52
CA ASP A 482 -14.26 8.35 2.15
C ASP A 482 -14.33 8.47 3.69
N THR A 483 -14.70 7.36 4.33
CA THR A 483 -14.95 7.25 5.78
C THR A 483 -14.20 6.06 6.39
N ALA A 484 -14.02 6.06 7.72
CA ALA A 484 -13.48 4.90 8.42
C ALA A 484 -14.41 3.67 8.39
N HIS A 485 -15.73 3.89 8.31
CA HIS A 485 -16.74 2.82 8.30
C HIS A 485 -17.88 3.13 7.30
N GLY A 486 -17.72 2.60 6.09
CA GLY A 486 -18.62 2.78 4.95
C GLY A 486 -19.99 2.11 5.11
N HIS A 487 -20.10 1.04 5.90
CA HIS A 487 -21.37 0.34 6.13
C HIS A 487 -22.24 1.04 7.22
N SER A 488 -22.25 2.36 7.23
CA SER A 488 -23.00 3.17 8.19
C SER A 488 -24.17 3.89 7.53
N ALA A 489 -25.27 4.08 8.29
CA ALA A 489 -26.47 4.76 7.80
C ALA A 489 -26.24 6.22 7.37
N GLY A 490 -25.16 6.86 7.82
CA GLY A 490 -24.73 8.18 7.32
C GLY A 490 -24.15 8.11 5.91
N VAL A 491 -23.23 7.17 5.67
CA VAL A 491 -22.60 6.94 4.35
C VAL A 491 -23.63 6.52 3.32
N ILE A 492 -24.50 5.54 3.64
CA ILE A 492 -25.56 5.06 2.74
C ILE A 492 -26.46 6.23 2.30
N LYS A 493 -26.89 7.09 3.24
CA LYS A 493 -27.69 8.29 2.93
C LYS A 493 -26.91 9.31 2.11
N ALA A 494 -25.61 9.50 2.36
CA ALA A 494 -24.77 10.42 1.59
C ALA A 494 -24.59 9.95 0.13
N VAL A 495 -24.30 8.66 -0.09
CA VAL A 495 -24.21 8.07 -1.43
C VAL A 495 -25.52 8.26 -2.21
N SER A 496 -26.67 7.95 -1.61
CA SER A 496 -27.97 8.14 -2.28
C SER A 496 -28.34 9.62 -2.50
N ARG A 497 -27.95 10.54 -1.60
CA ARG A 497 -28.09 12.00 -1.81
C ARG A 497 -27.28 12.45 -3.03
N ILE A 498 -26.01 12.03 -3.11
CA ILE A 498 -25.13 12.38 -4.23
C ILE A 498 -25.66 11.79 -5.54
N LYS A 499 -26.03 10.49 -5.58
CA LYS A 499 -26.55 9.86 -6.81
C LYS A 499 -27.89 10.44 -7.25
N GLY A 500 -28.71 10.93 -6.31
CA GLY A 500 -29.95 11.65 -6.60
C GLY A 500 -29.75 13.07 -7.15
N GLY A 501 -28.70 13.78 -6.71
CA GLY A 501 -28.36 15.13 -7.19
C GLY A 501 -27.54 15.14 -8.49
N TRP A 502 -26.65 14.16 -8.67
CA TRP A 502 -25.71 14.03 -9.80
C TRP A 502 -25.70 12.57 -10.31
N PRO A 503 -26.72 12.12 -11.05
CA PRO A 503 -26.86 10.72 -11.46
C PRO A 503 -25.72 10.22 -12.35
N ASP A 504 -25.23 11.08 -13.24
CA ASP A 504 -24.14 10.79 -14.19
C ASP A 504 -22.73 10.86 -13.57
N LEU A 505 -22.61 11.30 -12.32
CA LEU A 505 -21.34 11.35 -11.60
C LEU A 505 -20.97 9.94 -11.09
N ALA A 506 -19.73 9.54 -11.30
CA ALA A 506 -19.20 8.28 -10.77
C ALA A 506 -18.93 8.42 -9.27
N ILE A 507 -19.51 7.53 -8.45
CA ILE A 507 -19.36 7.50 -7.00
C ILE A 507 -18.60 6.26 -6.57
N VAL A 508 -17.46 6.47 -5.90
CA VAL A 508 -16.79 5.44 -5.11
C VAL A 508 -17.24 5.61 -3.64
N ALA A 509 -17.52 4.52 -2.93
CA ALA A 509 -17.90 4.59 -1.51
C ALA A 509 -17.09 3.62 -0.64
N GLY A 510 -16.74 4.03 0.59
CA GLY A 510 -16.01 3.17 1.53
C GLY A 510 -15.69 3.79 2.90
N ASN A 511 -14.97 3.07 3.77
CA ASN A 511 -14.41 1.72 3.54
C ASN A 511 -15.25 0.59 4.15
N VAL A 512 -15.27 -0.56 3.48
CA VAL A 512 -15.93 -1.79 3.95
C VAL A 512 -14.97 -2.98 3.94
N VAL A 513 -15.32 -4.07 4.61
CA VAL A 513 -14.57 -5.34 4.64
C VAL A 513 -15.49 -6.59 4.62
N THR A 514 -16.78 -6.43 4.32
CA THR A 514 -17.76 -7.55 4.30
C THR A 514 -18.65 -7.49 3.05
N GLN A 515 -19.27 -8.62 2.70
CA GLN A 515 -20.15 -8.73 1.54
C GLN A 515 -21.39 -7.82 1.67
N GLU A 516 -21.97 -7.73 2.85
CA GLU A 516 -23.15 -6.92 3.16
C GLU A 516 -22.84 -5.43 3.01
N GLY A 517 -21.63 -4.99 3.37
CA GLY A 517 -21.19 -3.62 3.18
C GLY A 517 -21.02 -3.23 1.71
N VAL A 518 -20.59 -4.17 0.85
CA VAL A 518 -20.55 -3.97 -0.61
C VAL A 518 -21.97 -3.91 -1.18
N GLU A 519 -22.86 -4.81 -0.77
CA GLU A 519 -24.24 -4.84 -1.24
C GLU A 519 -25.01 -3.58 -0.83
N ALA A 520 -24.90 -3.14 0.43
CA ALA A 520 -25.54 -1.93 0.92
C ALA A 520 -25.06 -0.64 0.21
N LEU A 521 -23.77 -0.54 -0.14
CA LEU A 521 -23.25 0.60 -0.91
C LEU A 521 -23.62 0.54 -2.40
N ALA A 522 -23.68 -0.65 -2.99
CA ALA A 522 -24.18 -0.85 -4.35
C ALA A 522 -25.70 -0.56 -4.46
N ASP A 523 -26.50 -0.92 -3.46
CA ASP A 523 -27.92 -0.54 -3.37
C ASP A 523 -28.11 0.96 -3.12
N ALA A 524 -27.18 1.62 -2.41
CA ALA A 524 -27.22 3.06 -2.20
C ALA A 524 -26.93 3.89 -3.46
N GLY A 525 -26.30 3.28 -4.49
CA GLY A 525 -25.97 3.92 -5.76
C GLY A 525 -24.47 4.15 -6.03
N ALA A 526 -23.57 3.45 -5.34
CA ALA A 526 -22.13 3.52 -5.61
C ALA A 526 -21.74 2.73 -6.88
N ASP A 527 -20.98 3.37 -7.77
CA ASP A 527 -20.46 2.80 -9.02
C ASP A 527 -19.12 2.05 -8.84
N ALA A 528 -18.51 2.15 -7.66
CA ALA A 528 -17.39 1.33 -7.18
C ALA A 528 -17.35 1.29 -5.64
N VAL A 529 -16.77 0.25 -5.04
CA VAL A 529 -16.64 0.14 -3.56
C VAL A 529 -15.19 -0.01 -3.13
N LYS A 530 -14.78 0.76 -2.12
CA LYS A 530 -13.42 0.78 -1.57
C LYS A 530 -13.32 -0.13 -0.34
N VAL A 531 -12.37 -1.05 -0.37
CA VAL A 531 -12.25 -2.20 0.54
C VAL A 531 -10.98 -2.13 1.38
N GLY A 532 -11.13 -2.22 2.69
CA GLY A 532 -10.01 -2.30 3.64
C GLY A 532 -10.20 -1.43 4.89
N VAL A 533 -10.13 -2.04 6.07
CA VAL A 533 -10.22 -1.33 7.36
C VAL A 533 -9.07 -1.78 8.27
N GLY A 534 -8.27 -0.81 8.71
CA GLY A 534 -7.11 -1.03 9.57
C GLY A 534 -5.92 -1.76 8.92
N ALA A 535 -5.87 -1.83 7.59
CA ALA A 535 -4.77 -2.45 6.83
C ALA A 535 -3.65 -1.47 6.42
N GLY A 536 -3.89 -0.15 6.44
CA GLY A 536 -2.89 0.84 6.05
C GLY A 536 -1.72 0.91 7.03
N SER A 537 -0.48 1.01 6.52
CA SER A 537 0.79 1.01 7.29
C SER A 537 0.90 1.99 8.47
N ILE A 538 0.05 3.02 8.51
CA ILE A 538 -0.01 4.06 9.54
C ILE A 538 -1.40 4.22 10.17
N CYS A 539 -2.26 3.20 10.02
CA CYS A 539 -3.61 3.14 10.57
C CYS A 539 -3.63 2.24 11.80
N THR A 540 -4.18 2.73 12.90
CA THR A 540 -4.23 2.02 14.18
C THR A 540 -5.65 1.58 14.58
N THR A 541 -6.64 1.67 13.69
CA THR A 541 -8.04 1.22 13.94
C THR A 541 -8.15 -0.20 14.52
N ARG A 542 -7.33 -1.16 14.05
CA ARG A 542 -7.28 -2.53 14.61
C ARG A 542 -6.74 -2.58 16.05
N VAL A 543 -5.88 -1.64 16.44
CA VAL A 543 -5.24 -1.55 17.76
C VAL A 543 -6.10 -0.74 18.74
N ILE A 544 -6.68 0.37 18.28
CA ILE A 544 -7.39 1.37 19.11
C ILE A 544 -8.88 1.05 19.23
N ALA A 545 -9.52 0.64 18.14
CA ALA A 545 -10.95 0.32 18.07
C ALA A 545 -11.22 -1.19 17.91
N GLY A 546 -10.18 -2.04 17.99
CA GLY A 546 -10.28 -3.50 17.82
C GLY A 546 -10.82 -3.96 16.45
N SER A 547 -10.91 -3.04 15.48
CA SER A 547 -11.79 -3.19 14.30
C SER A 547 -11.01 -3.30 12.99
N GLY A 548 -11.42 -4.23 12.12
CA GLY A 548 -10.84 -4.45 10.80
C GLY A 548 -10.84 -5.94 10.43
N LEU A 549 -10.35 -6.24 9.23
CA LEU A 549 -10.21 -7.61 8.72
C LEU A 549 -8.89 -7.70 7.92
N PRO A 550 -8.16 -8.84 7.93
CA PRO A 550 -7.00 -9.07 7.06
C PRO A 550 -7.32 -8.78 5.57
N GLN A 551 -6.39 -8.10 4.90
CA GLN A 551 -6.72 -7.33 3.70
C GLN A 551 -7.04 -8.21 2.48
N LEU A 552 -6.38 -9.37 2.35
CA LEU A 552 -6.62 -10.26 1.23
C LEU A 552 -7.98 -10.96 1.35
N SER A 553 -8.32 -11.46 2.55
CA SER A 553 -9.66 -11.98 2.84
C SER A 553 -10.75 -10.91 2.67
N ALA A 554 -10.51 -9.67 3.11
CA ALA A 554 -11.45 -8.57 2.92
C ALA A 554 -11.73 -8.32 1.42
N ILE A 555 -10.69 -8.29 0.58
CA ILE A 555 -10.83 -8.17 -0.87
C ILE A 555 -11.57 -9.39 -1.43
N TRP A 556 -11.18 -10.61 -1.06
CA TRP A 556 -11.76 -11.86 -1.55
C TRP A 556 -13.28 -11.93 -1.31
N ASP A 557 -13.71 -11.75 -0.05
CA ASP A 557 -15.13 -11.82 0.29
C ASP A 557 -15.91 -10.67 -0.32
N CYS A 558 -15.43 -9.42 -0.21
CA CYS A 558 -16.07 -8.29 -0.88
C CYS A 558 -16.23 -8.52 -2.39
N ALA A 559 -15.25 -9.15 -3.05
CA ALA A 559 -15.30 -9.44 -4.48
C ALA A 559 -16.32 -10.52 -4.87
N ARG A 560 -16.82 -11.32 -3.92
CA ARG A 560 -17.96 -12.22 -4.14
C ARG A 560 -19.27 -11.43 -4.24
N ALA A 561 -19.42 -10.37 -3.45
CA ALA A 561 -20.54 -9.43 -3.56
C ALA A 561 -20.41 -8.51 -4.79
N GLY A 562 -19.23 -7.90 -5.01
CA GLY A 562 -18.98 -7.01 -6.14
C GLY A 562 -19.30 -7.67 -7.49
N ARG A 563 -18.86 -8.91 -7.70
CA ARG A 563 -19.18 -9.70 -8.91
C ARG A 563 -20.67 -10.09 -9.04
N ARG A 564 -21.43 -10.26 -7.94
CA ARG A 564 -22.90 -10.44 -7.99
C ARG A 564 -23.61 -9.15 -8.42
N ARG A 565 -23.11 -8.00 -7.95
CA ARG A 565 -23.69 -6.66 -8.18
C ARG A 565 -23.24 -5.99 -9.48
N GLY A 566 -22.14 -6.45 -10.08
CA GLY A 566 -21.52 -5.80 -11.24
C GLY A 566 -20.70 -4.56 -10.89
N VAL A 567 -20.23 -4.44 -9.64
CA VAL A 567 -19.55 -3.26 -9.10
C VAL A 567 -18.05 -3.56 -8.88
N PRO A 568 -17.12 -2.79 -9.47
CA PRO A 568 -15.68 -2.96 -9.27
C PRO A 568 -15.24 -2.57 -7.85
N LEU A 569 -14.11 -3.14 -7.43
CA LEU A 569 -13.55 -2.93 -6.09
C LEU A 569 -12.16 -2.32 -6.11
N ILE A 570 -11.92 -1.45 -5.14
CA ILE A 570 -10.62 -0.81 -4.91
C ILE A 570 -10.01 -1.37 -3.64
N GLY A 571 -8.90 -2.10 -3.73
CA GLY A 571 -8.15 -2.59 -2.57
C GLY A 571 -7.34 -1.46 -1.94
N ASP A 572 -7.70 -1.02 -0.73
CA ASP A 572 -7.15 0.17 -0.06
C ASP A 572 -6.35 -0.18 1.21
N GLY A 573 -5.04 0.05 1.17
CA GLY A 573 -4.10 -0.27 2.24
C GLY A 573 -3.51 -1.69 2.17
N GLY A 574 -2.60 -1.99 3.11
CA GLY A 574 -1.88 -3.27 3.24
C GLY A 574 -0.75 -3.51 2.24
N ILE A 575 -0.83 -2.94 1.03
CA ILE A 575 0.15 -3.15 -0.05
C ILE A 575 1.50 -2.51 0.30
N SER A 576 2.55 -3.35 0.31
CA SER A 576 3.93 -2.94 0.59
C SER A 576 4.87 -3.20 -0.58
N TYR A 577 4.54 -4.16 -1.46
CA TYR A 577 5.34 -4.54 -2.63
C TYR A 577 4.49 -4.69 -3.89
N SER A 578 5.12 -4.69 -5.06
CA SER A 578 4.44 -4.93 -6.35
C SER A 578 3.74 -6.29 -6.42
N GLY A 579 4.29 -7.32 -5.75
CA GLY A 579 3.65 -8.62 -5.61
C GLY A 579 2.29 -8.57 -4.90
N ASP A 580 2.07 -7.62 -3.99
CA ASP A 580 0.80 -7.50 -3.28
C ASP A 580 -0.30 -6.91 -4.17
N ILE A 581 0.08 -6.15 -5.21
CA ILE A 581 -0.84 -5.71 -6.27
C ILE A 581 -1.32 -6.92 -7.07
N VAL A 582 -0.42 -7.86 -7.41
CA VAL A 582 -0.78 -9.14 -8.06
C VAL A 582 -1.77 -9.91 -7.18
N LYS A 583 -1.46 -10.07 -5.88
CA LYS A 583 -2.32 -10.77 -4.92
C LYS A 583 -3.69 -10.10 -4.76
N ALA A 584 -3.73 -8.77 -4.61
CA ALA A 584 -4.97 -7.99 -4.48
C ALA A 584 -5.88 -8.15 -5.72
N ILE A 585 -5.33 -8.02 -6.92
CA ILE A 585 -6.09 -8.19 -8.16
C ILE A 585 -6.53 -9.64 -8.32
N ALA A 586 -5.65 -10.62 -8.11
CA ALA A 586 -5.99 -12.05 -8.16
C ALA A 586 -7.10 -12.46 -7.18
N ALA A 587 -7.17 -11.83 -5.99
CA ALA A 587 -8.27 -12.03 -5.04
C ALA A 587 -9.61 -11.41 -5.47
N GLY A 588 -9.61 -10.53 -6.48
CA GLY A 588 -10.81 -9.93 -7.05
C GLY A 588 -10.94 -8.42 -6.89
N ALA A 589 -9.87 -7.70 -6.53
CA ALA A 589 -9.83 -6.26 -6.73
C ALA A 589 -9.80 -5.93 -8.24
N GLU A 590 -10.35 -4.78 -8.61
CA GLU A 590 -10.24 -4.21 -9.95
C GLU A 590 -9.07 -3.22 -10.03
N THR A 591 -8.94 -2.38 -9.00
CA THR A 591 -7.82 -1.43 -8.84
C THR A 591 -7.28 -1.47 -7.41
N VAL A 592 -6.11 -0.87 -7.18
CA VAL A 592 -5.49 -0.73 -5.85
C VAL A 592 -5.27 0.74 -5.50
N MET A 593 -5.54 1.12 -4.25
CA MET A 593 -5.28 2.45 -3.72
C MET A 593 -4.00 2.45 -2.86
N LEU A 594 -3.03 3.25 -3.28
CA LEU A 594 -1.69 3.31 -2.69
C LEU A 594 -1.46 4.65 -1.96
N GLY A 595 -0.97 4.55 -0.73
CA GLY A 595 -0.52 5.70 0.07
C GLY A 595 1.00 5.72 0.23
N ASN A 596 1.51 4.85 1.10
CA ASN A 596 2.92 4.77 1.52
C ASN A 596 3.92 4.82 0.33
N LEU A 597 3.70 3.96 -0.66
CA LEU A 597 4.55 3.82 -1.85
C LEU A 597 4.59 5.06 -2.75
N LEU A 598 3.61 5.96 -2.63
CA LEU A 598 3.55 7.19 -3.43
C LEU A 598 3.95 8.44 -2.62
N ALA A 599 3.80 8.42 -1.29
CA ALA A 599 4.12 9.54 -0.40
C ALA A 599 5.60 9.98 -0.44
N GLY A 600 6.52 9.08 -0.78
CA GLY A 600 7.96 9.37 -0.90
C GLY A 600 8.38 10.08 -2.18
N THR A 601 7.48 10.25 -3.15
CA THR A 601 7.80 10.78 -4.49
C THR A 601 7.88 12.31 -4.53
N ASP A 602 8.51 12.87 -5.56
CA ASP A 602 8.57 14.32 -5.79
C ASP A 602 7.16 14.94 -5.90
N GLU A 603 6.21 14.26 -6.55
CA GLU A 603 4.88 14.79 -6.85
C GLU A 603 3.88 14.73 -5.68
N ALA A 604 4.21 14.02 -4.59
CA ALA A 604 3.41 13.99 -3.37
C ALA A 604 3.55 15.31 -2.55
N PRO A 605 2.48 15.82 -1.93
CA PRO A 605 2.54 17.03 -1.10
C PRO A 605 3.30 16.79 0.20
N GLY A 606 4.17 17.74 0.56
CA GLY A 606 5.03 17.68 1.75
C GLY A 606 6.50 17.94 1.45
N GLU A 607 7.24 18.42 2.44
CA GLU A 607 8.65 18.80 2.31
C GLU A 607 9.59 17.59 2.39
N LEU A 608 10.83 17.79 1.92
CA LEU A 608 11.92 16.82 2.00
C LEU A 608 12.69 17.00 3.32
N GLU A 609 12.66 15.98 4.17
CA GLU A 609 13.40 15.92 5.42
C GLU A 609 14.75 15.22 5.21
N LEU A 610 15.81 15.71 5.86
CA LEU A 610 17.09 15.02 5.95
C LEU A 610 17.25 14.43 7.35
N TYR A 611 17.40 13.11 7.44
CA TYR A 611 17.59 12.40 8.70
C TYR A 611 18.64 11.31 8.55
N GLU A 612 19.63 11.30 9.45
CA GLU A 612 20.76 10.34 9.44
C GLU A 612 21.45 10.23 8.06
N GLY A 613 21.57 11.39 7.37
CA GLY A 613 22.17 11.50 6.03
C GLY A 613 21.28 11.01 4.87
N ARG A 614 20.09 10.45 5.15
CA ARG A 614 19.13 9.96 4.15
C ARG A 614 17.96 10.94 3.98
N ARG A 615 17.39 10.97 2.77
CA ARG A 615 16.22 11.81 2.43
C ARG A 615 14.91 11.07 2.71
N TYR A 616 13.96 11.76 3.33
CA TYR A 616 12.62 11.29 3.66
C TYR A 616 11.56 12.34 3.28
N LYS A 617 10.28 11.95 3.29
CA LYS A 617 9.13 12.86 3.28
C LYS A 617 8.19 12.55 4.45
N ALA A 618 7.57 13.58 5.03
CA ALA A 618 6.60 13.42 6.12
C ALA A 618 5.34 12.68 5.63
N TYR A 619 4.86 11.68 6.38
CA TYR A 619 3.72 10.85 6.01
C TYR A 619 2.83 10.59 7.25
N ARG A 620 1.51 10.80 7.12
CA ARG A 620 0.57 10.72 8.25
C ARG A 620 -0.79 10.15 7.86
N GLY A 621 -1.41 9.43 8.79
CA GLY A 621 -2.71 8.80 8.58
C GLY A 621 -3.82 9.83 8.76
N MET A 622 -4.93 9.72 8.02
CA MET A 622 -6.04 10.67 8.19
C MET A 622 -6.69 10.64 9.59
N GLY A 623 -6.42 9.61 10.38
CA GLY A 623 -6.81 9.49 11.79
C GLY A 623 -5.73 9.93 12.78
N SER A 624 -4.62 10.51 12.34
CA SER A 624 -3.60 11.07 13.23
C SER A 624 -4.05 12.40 13.85
N MET A 625 -3.43 12.80 14.96
CA MET A 625 -3.78 14.07 15.62
C MET A 625 -3.59 15.29 14.71
N GLY A 626 -2.53 15.37 13.91
CA GLY A 626 -2.28 16.49 13.00
C GLY A 626 -3.18 16.50 11.76
N ALA A 627 -3.73 15.35 11.36
CA ALA A 627 -4.74 15.27 10.29
C ALA A 627 -6.15 15.59 10.82
N LEU A 628 -6.50 15.07 12.02
CA LEU A 628 -7.77 15.33 12.72
C LEU A 628 -7.91 16.77 13.24
N GLN A 629 -6.82 17.53 13.33
CA GLN A 629 -6.84 18.98 13.56
C GLN A 629 -7.25 19.79 12.31
N GLY A 630 -7.29 19.15 11.14
CA GLY A 630 -7.73 19.77 9.89
C GLY A 630 -9.22 19.55 9.57
N LEU A 631 -9.60 19.93 8.35
CA LEU A 631 -10.97 19.87 7.83
C LEU A 631 -11.46 18.43 7.50
N GLY A 632 -10.60 17.41 7.63
CA GLY A 632 -10.95 15.99 7.40
C GLY A 632 -11.51 15.23 8.61
N ALA A 633 -11.70 15.89 9.77
CA ALA A 633 -11.93 15.24 11.06
C ALA A 633 -13.20 14.36 11.16
N ASP A 634 -14.25 14.65 10.39
CA ASP A 634 -15.52 13.89 10.42
C ASP A 634 -15.38 12.44 9.94
N ARG A 635 -14.30 12.11 9.21
CA ARG A 635 -13.95 10.76 8.73
C ARG A 635 -14.00 9.69 9.84
N TYR A 636 -13.67 10.08 11.07
CA TYR A 636 -13.66 9.22 12.26
C TYR A 636 -14.74 9.62 13.29
N ALA A 637 -15.29 10.85 13.20
CA ALA A 637 -16.36 11.30 14.09
C ALA A 637 -17.72 10.64 13.82
N SER A 638 -17.87 9.90 12.71
CA SER A 638 -19.08 9.12 12.37
C SER A 638 -19.50 8.14 13.47
N ASN A 639 -18.55 7.62 14.24
CA ASN A 639 -18.79 6.72 15.38
C ASN A 639 -19.10 7.46 16.70
N ALA A 640 -18.86 8.78 16.77
CA ALA A 640 -18.85 9.56 18.01
C ALA A 640 -20.11 10.43 18.23
N GLY A 641 -20.99 10.53 17.24
CA GLY A 641 -22.26 11.25 17.34
C GLY A 641 -22.11 12.77 17.39
N GLY A 642 -21.89 13.38 16.22
CA GLY A 642 -21.92 14.84 16.02
C GLY A 642 -20.58 15.54 16.26
N ALA A 643 -20.25 16.48 15.37
CA ALA A 643 -19.07 17.33 15.49
C ALA A 643 -19.32 18.46 16.51
N GLN A 644 -18.79 18.31 17.72
CA GLN A 644 -18.66 19.41 18.68
C GLN A 644 -17.20 19.60 19.08
N ALA A 645 -16.69 20.82 18.86
CA ALA A 645 -15.35 21.21 19.29
C ALA A 645 -15.22 21.12 20.83
N GLY A 646 -14.12 20.54 21.32
CA GLY A 646 -13.84 20.37 22.74
C GLY A 646 -13.97 18.93 23.27
N ARG A 647 -14.50 17.97 22.48
CA ARG A 647 -14.37 16.54 22.82
C ARG A 647 -12.93 16.07 22.64
N LYS A 648 -12.45 15.24 23.57
CA LYS A 648 -11.13 14.60 23.53
C LYS A 648 -11.08 13.60 22.36
N LEU A 649 -10.37 13.95 21.30
CA LEU A 649 -10.17 13.08 20.13
C LEU A 649 -9.39 11.82 20.52
N VAL A 650 -9.72 10.71 19.88
CA VAL A 650 -9.01 9.42 19.97
C VAL A 650 -8.44 9.14 18.58
N PRO A 651 -7.11 9.19 18.37
CA PRO A 651 -6.52 9.01 17.06
C PRO A 651 -6.47 7.54 16.64
N GLU A 652 -6.87 7.27 15.39
CA GLU A 652 -6.82 5.96 14.73
C GLU A 652 -5.74 5.91 13.62
N GLY A 653 -4.77 6.81 13.67
CA GLY A 653 -3.60 6.79 12.82
C GLY A 653 -2.38 7.43 13.49
N ILE A 654 -1.21 7.15 12.94
CA ILE A 654 0.07 7.71 13.39
C ILE A 654 0.66 8.69 12.36
N GLU A 655 1.70 9.40 12.78
CA GLU A 655 2.54 10.25 11.92
C GLU A 655 3.96 9.68 11.91
N GLY A 656 4.65 9.84 10.79
CA GLY A 656 5.98 9.33 10.58
C GLY A 656 6.57 9.87 9.28
N ARG A 657 7.47 9.10 8.68
CA ARG A 657 8.23 9.49 7.49
C ARG A 657 8.48 8.30 6.59
N VAL A 658 8.54 8.54 5.29
CA VAL A 658 8.81 7.53 4.26
C VAL A 658 10.12 7.86 3.55
N PRO A 659 10.92 6.88 3.13
CA PRO A 659 12.12 7.13 2.32
C PRO A 659 11.75 7.90 1.05
N TYR A 660 12.64 8.79 0.62
CA TYR A 660 12.50 9.46 -0.66
C TYR A 660 12.58 8.45 -1.83
N ALA A 661 11.60 8.49 -2.73
CA ALA A 661 11.37 7.48 -3.75
C ALA A 661 11.61 7.95 -5.21
N GLY A 662 12.03 9.20 -5.43
CA GLY A 662 12.23 9.75 -6.77
C GLY A 662 10.93 10.19 -7.45
N LEU A 663 10.84 10.01 -8.77
CA LEU A 663 9.66 10.40 -9.55
C LEU A 663 8.57 9.33 -9.47
N VAL A 664 7.30 9.73 -9.38
CA VAL A 664 6.19 8.75 -9.33
C VAL A 664 6.09 7.88 -10.60
N GLY A 665 6.62 8.36 -11.74
CA GLY A 665 6.76 7.54 -12.95
C GLY A 665 7.63 6.30 -12.73
N GLU A 666 8.82 6.48 -12.16
CA GLU A 666 9.77 5.38 -11.91
C GLU A 666 9.19 4.36 -10.92
N VAL A 667 8.50 4.83 -9.88
CA VAL A 667 7.81 3.97 -8.91
C VAL A 667 6.66 3.19 -9.56
N VAL A 668 5.79 3.85 -10.33
CA VAL A 668 4.65 3.20 -10.99
C VAL A 668 5.11 2.20 -12.05
N ASP A 669 6.15 2.51 -12.82
CA ASP A 669 6.71 1.58 -13.81
C ASP A 669 7.26 0.30 -13.14
N GLN A 670 7.92 0.41 -11.97
CA GLN A 670 8.34 -0.77 -11.21
C GLN A 670 7.16 -1.56 -10.63
N LEU A 671 6.12 -0.89 -10.12
CA LEU A 671 4.93 -1.54 -9.57
C LEU A 671 4.13 -2.29 -10.66
N VAL A 672 3.98 -1.68 -11.84
CA VAL A 672 3.26 -2.24 -12.98
C VAL A 672 4.11 -3.30 -13.72
N GLY A 673 5.43 -3.13 -13.79
CA GLY A 673 6.35 -4.17 -14.26
C GLY A 673 6.31 -5.42 -13.37
N GLY A 674 6.26 -5.25 -12.04
CA GLY A 674 6.02 -6.34 -11.10
C GLY A 674 4.66 -7.03 -11.29
N LEU A 675 3.60 -6.25 -11.56
CA LEU A 675 2.29 -6.80 -11.91
C LEU A 675 2.33 -7.65 -13.19
N ARG A 676 2.91 -7.13 -14.28
CA ARG A 676 3.09 -7.83 -15.56
C ARG A 676 3.92 -9.12 -15.41
N SER A 677 4.98 -9.07 -14.61
CA SER A 677 5.78 -10.25 -14.26
C SER A 677 4.94 -11.31 -13.54
N GLY A 678 4.17 -10.91 -12.52
CA GLY A 678 3.23 -11.80 -11.81
C GLY A 678 2.13 -12.39 -12.71
N MET A 679 1.61 -11.60 -13.66
CA MET A 679 0.67 -12.06 -14.68
C MET A 679 1.30 -13.10 -15.63
N GLY A 680 2.54 -12.87 -16.06
CA GLY A 680 3.34 -13.82 -16.85
C GLY A 680 3.54 -15.15 -16.11
N TYR A 681 3.90 -15.12 -14.82
CA TYR A 681 3.98 -16.32 -13.98
C TYR A 681 2.62 -17.01 -13.77
N ALA A 682 1.51 -16.27 -13.72
CA ALA A 682 0.17 -16.81 -13.54
C ALA A 682 -0.50 -17.33 -14.84
N GLY A 683 0.10 -17.10 -16.01
CA GLY A 683 -0.50 -17.43 -17.30
C GLY A 683 -1.68 -16.53 -17.67
N ALA A 684 -1.67 -15.27 -17.25
CA ALA A 684 -2.78 -14.33 -17.39
C ALA A 684 -2.48 -13.22 -18.40
N GLY A 685 -3.22 -13.17 -19.52
CA GLY A 685 -3.05 -12.13 -20.55
C GLY A 685 -3.63 -10.76 -20.17
N ASN A 686 -4.51 -10.72 -19.17
CA ASN A 686 -5.21 -9.54 -18.68
C ASN A 686 -5.65 -9.75 -17.21
N LEU A 687 -6.17 -8.70 -16.56
CA LEU A 687 -6.54 -8.75 -15.13
C LEU A 687 -7.75 -9.68 -14.85
N ASP A 688 -8.65 -9.88 -15.80
CA ASP A 688 -9.78 -10.81 -15.66
C ASP A 688 -9.33 -12.27 -15.73
N ASP A 689 -8.33 -12.57 -16.55
CA ASP A 689 -7.66 -13.87 -16.52
C ASP A 689 -6.90 -14.07 -15.20
N LEU A 690 -6.19 -13.05 -14.70
CA LEU A 690 -5.50 -13.14 -13.40
C LEU A 690 -6.49 -13.47 -12.26
N ARG A 691 -7.65 -12.79 -12.22
CA ARG A 691 -8.77 -13.07 -11.29
C ARG A 691 -9.39 -14.46 -11.40
N ARG A 692 -9.12 -15.19 -12.50
CA ARG A 692 -9.78 -16.45 -12.88
C ARG A 692 -8.85 -17.65 -12.79
N THR A 693 -7.59 -17.50 -13.21
CA THR A 693 -6.60 -18.58 -13.30
C THR A 693 -5.64 -18.64 -12.12
N ALA A 694 -5.39 -17.50 -11.45
CA ALA A 694 -4.44 -17.45 -10.34
C ALA A 694 -4.84 -18.38 -9.19
N ARG A 695 -3.84 -19.10 -8.67
CA ARG A 695 -3.94 -19.97 -7.50
C ARG A 695 -3.11 -19.37 -6.40
N PHE A 696 -3.63 -19.34 -5.19
CA PHE A 696 -2.83 -19.02 -4.02
C PHE A 696 -2.25 -20.30 -3.40
N SER A 697 -1.07 -20.20 -2.81
CA SER A 697 -0.60 -21.12 -1.78
C SER A 697 -0.37 -20.31 -0.53
N LYS A 698 -0.83 -20.82 0.61
CA LYS A 698 -0.44 -20.31 1.92
C LYS A 698 1.06 -20.58 2.16
N VAL A 699 1.73 -19.74 2.94
CA VAL A 699 3.17 -19.84 3.29
C VAL A 699 3.42 -19.67 4.78
#